data_AF-W8W0U5-F1
#
_entry.id   AF-W8W0U5-F1
#
_cell.length_a   1.000
_cell.length_b   1.000
_cell.length_c   1.000
_cell.angle_alpha   90.00
_cell.angle_beta   90.00
_cell.angle_gamma   90.00
#
_symmetry.space_group_name_H-M   'P 1'
#
loop_
_entity.id
_entity.type
_entity.pdbx_description
1 polymer ?
#
loop_
_entity_poly.entity_id
_entity_poly.type
_entity_poly.pdbx_seq_one_letter_code
_entity_poly.pdbx_strand_id
1 'polypeptide(L)'
;MKILAATVASVVLGHNKNWKPNTLDEIPSDWHDGEYGDLIVQRWQVEHLEKRGYLKEKMKIDMSTPATAPGGRGLIIWARLWKDYNGETAEGRYIVPYAIQDTVPSEHWQQIHDELVDFTLAIGCVEFIYDPDFSYDVGVHITGEFSGGQGCWSWVGVCPGCTNGEANIQPGWQALRLPNWCLDVGGIHHEFLHAIGYLHEQDRPDYLDWIEDRSDAGSIDPTAWIDTGHPFEPASNVMYNGFTLTNGRNYSPHKLLTTTDAEQGYKLYCDAKQDTHPLEPRSMCLHGDEVDVLRPVFQHKFCDGFSDCLNGEDEDGRLANCGGGELTELGCCAVINMGFGDATCTADGLVNGKDRYICVNGWAEELRWTDDYGWVLSIEIGGGYSSWYAHGNPDHDGTCLGDFGELSADYSDWRGYNLALSCKQEDGVTLMPCANHDCADEYYCENSVDGQSFEFCTDGYSCDNGTCVDIDECMEESHDCYNFENCVNTNGKYRCEPNEDILNGDCAEAGFRAQWKGRTTTKYIYKGEDSVILASKFRVKNSPVNPRTDKYQGFITWTKDVCGADFLKKMRSGEVGVSLVDTEDIYALNFVYFKNDGRYTMGGFSFELTQVIQKDLPWTFKSGVPTKNMGSDDVQIVLTGIDKVQFLDAKGMDWCLLTAANAIMPAGDYPDFMTMCVIEGKKFWKAPADPNA
;
A
#
# COMPACT_ATOMS: atom_id res chain seq x y z
N MET A 1 -55.07 47.82 -15.67
CA MET A 1 -55.18 48.23 -14.26
C MET A 1 -54.46 47.16 -13.44
N LYS A 2 -53.33 47.52 -12.79
CA LYS A 2 -52.49 46.77 -11.81
C LYS A 2 -51.79 45.49 -12.35
N ILE A 3 -50.46 45.45 -12.53
CA ILE A 3 -49.28 45.47 -11.62
C ILE A 3 -48.92 44.07 -11.04
N LEU A 4 -47.77 43.58 -11.51
CA LEU A 4 -46.70 42.70 -10.96
C LEU A 4 -47.01 41.55 -9.98
N ALA A 5 -46.43 40.37 -10.28
CA ALA A 5 -45.36 39.75 -9.47
C ALA A 5 -44.59 38.69 -10.28
N ALA A 6 -43.27 38.70 -10.17
CA ALA A 6 -42.32 37.82 -10.82
C ALA A 6 -42.03 36.58 -9.95
N THR A 7 -41.84 35.43 -10.60
CA THR A 7 -40.85 34.39 -10.23
C THR A 7 -40.84 33.36 -11.36
N VAL A 8 -39.84 33.46 -12.24
CA VAL A 8 -39.53 32.43 -13.23
C VAL A 8 -38.52 31.51 -12.56
N ALA A 9 -38.92 30.24 -12.42
CA ALA A 9 -38.01 29.15 -12.13
C ALA A 9 -37.00 29.04 -13.29
N SER A 10 -35.73 29.30 -13.00
CA SER A 10 -34.64 28.90 -13.87
C SER A 10 -34.06 27.61 -13.32
N VAL A 11 -34.15 26.60 -14.17
CA VAL A 11 -33.64 25.24 -14.03
C VAL A 11 -32.12 25.29 -13.81
N VAL A 12 -31.65 24.82 -12.65
CA VAL A 12 -30.27 24.39 -12.45
C VAL A 12 -30.18 22.98 -13.02
N LEU A 13 -29.67 22.85 -14.25
CA LEU A 13 -29.10 21.60 -14.73
C LEU A 13 -27.74 21.47 -14.05
N GLY A 14 -27.72 20.85 -12.87
CA GLY A 14 -26.49 20.35 -12.27
C GLY A 14 -25.92 19.29 -13.19
N HIS A 15 -24.81 19.60 -13.85
CA HIS A 15 -23.98 18.59 -14.49
C HIS A 15 -23.27 17.82 -13.38
N ASN A 16 -23.90 16.75 -12.89
CA ASN A 16 -23.17 15.64 -12.26
C ASN A 16 -22.26 15.05 -13.35
N LYS A 17 -20.97 15.41 -13.33
CA LYS A 17 -19.94 14.62 -13.97
C LYS A 17 -19.20 13.87 -12.87
N ASN A 18 -19.35 12.55 -12.88
CA ASN A 18 -18.56 11.64 -12.07
C ASN A 18 -17.08 11.92 -12.35
N TRP A 19 -16.37 12.37 -11.32
CA TRP A 19 -14.92 12.44 -11.28
C TRP A 19 -14.36 11.01 -11.44
N LYS A 20 -13.34 10.87 -12.28
CA LYS A 20 -12.52 9.67 -12.35
C LYS A 20 -11.10 10.10 -11.97
N PRO A 21 -10.45 9.43 -11.00
CA PRO A 21 -9.05 9.70 -10.70
C PRO A 21 -8.20 9.42 -11.93
N ASN A 22 -7.28 10.34 -12.24
CA ASN A 22 -6.21 10.10 -13.19
C ASN A 22 -5.26 9.04 -12.61
N THR A 23 -5.30 7.84 -13.16
CA THR A 23 -4.22 6.86 -13.01
C THR A 23 -3.03 7.40 -13.79
N LEU A 24 -2.00 7.89 -13.09
CA LEU A 24 -0.76 8.32 -13.74
C LEU A 24 -0.08 7.13 -14.41
N ASP A 25 0.42 7.40 -15.61
CA ASP A 25 1.11 6.48 -16.51
C ASP A 25 2.30 5.75 -15.86
N GLU A 26 2.58 4.56 -16.39
CA GLU A 26 3.61 3.60 -15.99
C GLU A 26 4.94 4.24 -15.56
N ILE A 27 5.27 4.10 -14.27
CA ILE A 27 6.60 4.37 -13.71
C ILE A 27 7.56 3.27 -14.23
N PRO A 28 8.74 3.61 -14.79
CA PRO A 28 9.74 2.65 -15.24
C PRO A 28 10.06 1.58 -14.19
N SER A 29 10.21 0.34 -14.64
CA SER A 29 10.66 -0.78 -13.82
C SER A 29 12.12 -0.59 -13.36
N ASP A 30 12.34 -0.63 -12.04
CA ASP A 30 13.63 -0.80 -11.34
C ASP A 30 14.62 0.39 -11.42
N TRP A 31 14.64 1.21 -10.37
CA TRP A 31 15.42 2.45 -10.22
C TRP A 31 16.69 2.30 -9.36
N HIS A 32 16.98 1.10 -8.81
CA HIS A 32 17.99 0.91 -7.75
C HIS A 32 19.30 0.26 -8.22
N ASP A 33 19.55 0.11 -9.53
CA ASP A 33 20.81 -0.46 -10.08
C ASP A 33 21.18 -1.84 -9.47
N GLY A 34 20.17 -2.65 -9.13
CA GLY A 34 20.28 -4.02 -8.63
C GLY A 34 20.05 -4.22 -7.12
N GLU A 35 20.24 -5.47 -6.68
CA GLU A 35 19.81 -6.06 -5.39
C GLU A 35 20.23 -5.33 -4.09
N TYR A 36 21.23 -4.43 -4.13
CA TYR A 36 21.70 -3.61 -2.99
C TYR A 36 22.22 -2.22 -3.44
N GLY A 37 21.79 -1.71 -4.60
CA GLY A 37 22.55 -0.73 -5.39
C GLY A 37 22.64 0.70 -4.80
N ASP A 38 21.85 1.03 -3.80
CA ASP A 38 21.81 2.29 -3.06
C ASP A 38 22.35 2.14 -1.62
N LEU A 39 22.66 0.91 -1.19
CA LEU A 39 23.17 0.60 0.13
C LEU A 39 24.71 0.60 0.17
N ILE A 40 25.29 1.60 0.84
CA ILE A 40 26.75 1.72 1.00
C ILE A 40 27.18 1.17 2.35
N VAL A 41 28.03 0.16 2.31
CA VAL A 41 28.36 -0.71 3.44
C VAL A 41 29.78 -0.46 3.93
N GLN A 42 29.93 -0.01 5.18
CA GLN A 42 31.24 0.15 5.81
C GLN A 42 31.91 -1.22 5.94
N ARG A 43 33.22 -1.27 5.76
CA ARG A 43 34.06 -2.47 5.72
C ARG A 43 33.89 -3.38 6.94
N TRP A 44 33.60 -2.84 8.12
CA TRP A 44 33.34 -3.61 9.33
C TRP A 44 31.96 -4.28 9.36
N GLN A 45 31.02 -3.88 8.51
CA GLN A 45 29.65 -4.41 8.44
C GLN A 45 29.58 -5.70 7.61
N VAL A 46 30.55 -5.93 6.72
CA VAL A 46 30.56 -7.02 5.72
C VAL A 46 30.49 -8.40 6.35
N GLU A 47 31.34 -8.72 7.33
CA GLU A 47 31.36 -10.05 7.96
C GLU A 47 30.07 -10.34 8.75
N HIS A 48 29.39 -9.27 9.21
CA HIS A 48 28.16 -9.35 9.97
C HIS A 48 26.94 -9.56 9.07
N LEU A 49 26.97 -8.98 7.87
CA LEU A 49 25.96 -9.16 6.82
C LEU A 49 26.10 -10.51 6.12
N GLU A 50 27.33 -10.99 5.85
CA GLU A 50 27.57 -12.34 5.33
C GLU A 50 27.01 -13.44 6.27
N LYS A 51 27.14 -13.25 7.59
CA LYS A 51 26.58 -14.17 8.61
C LYS A 51 25.06 -14.11 8.72
N ARG A 52 24.42 -13.07 8.16
CA ARG A 52 22.98 -12.84 8.13
C ARG A 52 22.34 -13.14 6.77
N GLY A 53 23.09 -13.75 5.85
CA GLY A 53 22.58 -14.24 4.56
C GLY A 53 22.79 -13.32 3.37
N TYR A 54 23.39 -12.14 3.56
CA TYR A 54 23.69 -11.23 2.47
C TYR A 54 24.91 -11.69 1.66
N LEU A 55 24.87 -11.48 0.34
CA LEU A 55 25.93 -11.86 -0.58
C LEU A 55 26.95 -10.73 -0.74
N LYS A 56 28.14 -10.91 -0.18
CA LYS A 56 29.24 -9.93 -0.20
C LYS A 56 29.59 -9.41 -1.59
N GLU A 57 29.53 -10.28 -2.59
CA GLU A 57 29.83 -9.97 -3.98
C GLU A 57 28.85 -8.97 -4.61
N LYS A 58 27.72 -8.69 -3.96
CA LYS A 58 26.70 -7.76 -4.44
C LYS A 58 26.65 -6.44 -3.65
N MET A 59 27.38 -6.31 -2.53
CA MET A 59 27.39 -5.09 -1.69
C MET A 59 28.31 -4.00 -2.25
N LYS A 60 27.93 -2.72 -2.12
CA LYS A 60 28.83 -1.58 -2.33
C LYS A 60 29.62 -1.29 -1.05
N ILE A 61 30.83 -1.84 -0.92
CA ILE A 61 31.63 -1.76 0.32
C ILE A 61 32.57 -0.55 0.32
N ASP A 62 32.39 0.38 1.26
CA ASP A 62 33.33 1.46 1.52
C ASP A 62 34.57 0.94 2.26
N MET A 63 35.63 0.69 1.50
CA MET A 63 36.90 0.15 1.97
C MET A 63 37.73 1.12 2.82
N SER A 64 37.33 2.40 2.89
CA SER A 64 38.01 3.46 3.67
C SER A 64 37.69 3.39 5.18
N THR A 65 36.65 2.64 5.55
CA THR A 65 36.19 2.49 6.93
C THR A 65 36.93 1.34 7.67
N PRO A 66 36.96 1.34 9.03
CA PRO A 66 37.64 0.31 9.83
C PRO A 66 37.07 -1.11 9.60
N ALA A 67 37.80 -2.16 9.97
CA ALA A 67 37.33 -3.56 9.87
C ALA A 67 36.50 -4.05 11.08
N THR A 68 36.41 -3.24 12.15
CA THR A 68 35.64 -3.54 13.36
C THR A 68 34.68 -2.41 13.72
N ALA A 69 33.44 -2.79 14.04
CA ALA A 69 32.29 -1.93 14.31
C ALA A 69 32.40 -1.12 15.61
N PRO A 70 31.78 0.06 15.65
CA PRO A 70 30.71 0.36 16.58
C PRO A 70 29.38 0.14 15.81
N GLY A 71 28.61 -0.90 16.17
CA GLY A 71 27.42 -1.42 15.43
C GLY A 71 26.31 -0.39 15.19
N GLY A 72 25.27 -0.52 14.34
CA GLY A 72 24.68 -1.58 13.46
C GLY A 72 23.74 -0.90 12.42
N ARG A 73 22.58 -1.47 11.97
CA ARG A 73 21.58 -0.91 10.98
C ARG A 73 20.09 -1.30 11.29
N GLY A 74 19.09 -0.44 10.96
CA GLY A 74 17.69 -0.31 11.48
C GLY A 74 17.30 1.18 11.71
N LEU A 75 16.10 1.53 12.18
CA LEU A 75 16.03 2.59 13.18
C LEU A 75 16.62 1.93 14.42
N ILE A 76 17.91 2.17 14.59
CA ILE A 76 18.77 1.26 15.33
C ILE A 76 19.09 1.81 16.69
N ILE A 77 19.05 0.95 17.69
CA ILE A 77 19.57 1.24 19.03
C ILE A 77 21.03 1.73 19.05
N TRP A 78 21.76 1.59 17.94
CA TRP A 78 23.13 2.06 17.77
C TRP A 78 23.32 3.14 16.69
N ALA A 79 22.26 3.63 16.02
CA ALA A 79 22.39 4.80 15.16
C ALA A 79 22.96 5.94 16.00
N ARG A 80 23.97 6.62 15.47
CA ARG A 80 24.43 7.85 16.09
C ARG A 80 23.41 8.92 15.74
N LEU A 81 22.73 9.43 16.75
CA LEU A 81 21.64 10.38 16.56
C LEU A 81 22.18 11.79 16.69
N TRP A 82 21.65 12.71 15.89
CA TRP A 82 22.08 14.11 15.91
C TRP A 82 21.89 14.80 17.27
N LYS A 83 21.01 14.29 18.14
CA LYS A 83 20.83 14.79 19.52
C LYS A 83 22.07 14.67 20.41
N ASP A 84 23.01 13.81 20.04
CA ASP A 84 24.28 13.63 20.75
C ASP A 84 25.42 14.50 20.16
N TYR A 85 25.12 15.33 19.15
CA TYR A 85 26.07 16.14 18.39
C TYR A 85 25.59 17.59 18.27
N ASN A 86 26.52 18.51 17.98
CA ASN A 86 26.28 19.92 17.62
C ASN A 86 25.52 20.80 18.64
N GLY A 87 24.97 20.24 19.70
CA GLY A 87 24.20 20.94 20.71
C GLY A 87 22.76 21.21 20.27
N GLU A 88 22.21 22.31 20.76
CA GLU A 88 20.82 22.71 20.52
C GLU A 88 20.76 24.17 20.09
N THR A 89 19.70 24.54 19.36
CA THR A 89 19.38 25.93 19.02
C THR A 89 18.98 26.73 20.27
N ALA A 90 18.80 28.04 20.14
CA ALA A 90 18.36 28.88 21.26
C ALA A 90 16.96 28.47 21.77
N GLU A 91 16.16 27.91 20.88
CA GLU A 91 14.82 27.39 21.10
C GLU A 91 14.85 25.97 21.69
N GLY A 92 16.01 25.31 21.70
CA GLY A 92 16.21 23.98 22.28
C GLY A 92 15.96 22.83 21.30
N ARG A 93 16.05 23.06 19.98
CA ARG A 93 15.98 22.01 18.96
C ARG A 93 17.36 21.40 18.69
N TYR A 94 17.43 20.10 18.44
CA TYR A 94 18.67 19.41 18.06
C TYR A 94 19.11 19.81 16.65
N ILE A 95 20.40 20.09 16.49
CA ILE A 95 20.94 20.70 15.27
C ILE A 95 21.42 19.63 14.29
N VAL A 96 20.87 19.64 13.07
CA VAL A 96 21.36 18.89 11.91
C VAL A 96 21.88 19.87 10.85
N PRO A 97 23.17 20.18 10.85
CA PRO A 97 23.71 21.14 9.92
C PRO A 97 23.90 20.49 8.54
N TYR A 98 23.55 21.21 7.49
CA TYR A 98 23.76 20.77 6.11
C TYR A 98 24.36 21.88 5.25
N ALA A 99 25.11 21.47 4.24
CA ALA A 99 25.71 22.33 3.23
C ALA A 99 25.47 21.72 1.85
N ILE A 100 25.33 22.57 0.83
CA ILE A 100 25.07 22.14 -0.55
C ILE A 100 26.31 22.41 -1.39
N GLN A 101 26.79 21.39 -2.09
CA GLN A 101 27.89 21.55 -3.04
C GLN A 101 27.37 22.06 -4.38
N ASP A 102 28.20 22.81 -5.12
CA ASP A 102 27.94 23.27 -6.50
C ASP A 102 27.69 22.14 -7.53
N THR A 103 27.79 20.87 -7.13
CA THR A 103 27.39 19.72 -7.97
C THR A 103 25.87 19.54 -8.01
N VAL A 104 25.14 20.14 -7.06
CA VAL A 104 23.68 20.30 -7.10
C VAL A 104 23.37 21.60 -7.85
N PRO A 105 22.58 21.58 -8.93
CA PRO A 105 22.20 22.80 -9.65
C PRO A 105 21.48 23.79 -8.73
N SER A 106 21.82 25.07 -8.83
CA SER A 106 21.31 26.14 -7.94
C SER A 106 19.79 26.27 -7.92
N GLU A 107 19.12 25.90 -9.01
CA GLU A 107 17.67 25.87 -9.14
C GLU A 107 16.97 24.89 -8.18
N HIS A 108 17.68 23.88 -7.67
CA HIS A 108 17.13 22.91 -6.70
C HIS A 108 17.45 23.25 -5.24
N TRP A 109 18.25 24.29 -4.98
CA TRP A 109 18.69 24.57 -3.59
C TRP A 109 17.52 24.99 -2.72
N GLN A 110 16.61 25.83 -3.26
CA GLN A 110 15.43 26.25 -2.52
C GLN A 110 14.53 25.06 -2.17
N GLN A 111 14.37 24.10 -3.08
CA GLN A 111 13.64 22.85 -2.81
C GLN A 111 14.17 22.15 -1.57
N ILE A 112 15.50 21.95 -1.52
CA ILE A 112 16.15 21.29 -0.39
C ILE A 112 15.90 22.08 0.89
N HIS A 113 15.96 23.41 0.84
CA HIS A 113 15.67 24.24 2.01
C HIS A 113 14.22 24.07 2.48
N ASP A 114 13.26 24.12 1.56
CA ASP A 114 11.82 24.06 1.83
C ASP A 114 11.41 22.69 2.42
N GLU A 115 11.85 21.60 1.80
CA GLU A 115 11.59 20.23 2.28
C GLU A 115 12.21 19.98 3.67
N LEU A 116 13.38 20.54 3.95
CA LEU A 116 14.02 20.42 5.28
C LEU A 116 13.34 21.29 6.36
N VAL A 117 12.65 22.35 5.95
CA VAL A 117 11.76 23.11 6.84
C VAL A 117 10.51 22.30 7.19
N ASP A 118 9.91 21.57 6.23
CA ASP A 118 8.79 20.65 6.51
C ASP A 118 9.20 19.57 7.53
N PHE A 119 10.38 18.96 7.35
CA PHE A 119 10.95 18.03 8.34
C PHE A 119 11.07 18.63 9.73
N THR A 120 11.57 19.87 9.80
CA THR A 120 11.75 20.60 11.06
C THR A 120 10.40 20.85 11.74
N LEU A 121 9.36 21.18 10.97
CA LEU A 121 8.00 21.37 11.46
C LEU A 121 7.40 20.05 11.95
N ALA A 122 7.43 19.00 11.13
CA ALA A 122 6.81 17.71 11.40
C ALA A 122 7.45 16.96 12.58
N ILE A 123 8.79 16.97 12.69
CA ILE A 123 9.52 16.33 13.80
C ILE A 123 9.58 17.27 15.02
N GLY A 124 9.45 18.59 14.84
CA GLY A 124 9.30 19.58 15.90
C GLY A 124 10.57 19.92 16.68
N CYS A 125 11.30 18.93 17.21
CA CYS A 125 12.49 19.15 18.07
C CYS A 125 13.84 18.97 17.36
N VAL A 126 13.83 18.75 16.04
CA VAL A 126 15.03 18.64 15.19
C VAL A 126 15.00 19.80 14.21
N GLU A 127 16.14 20.47 14.02
CA GLU A 127 16.25 21.62 13.12
C GLU A 127 17.38 21.41 12.11
N PHE A 128 17.01 21.48 10.83
CA PHE A 128 17.98 21.44 9.74
C PHE A 128 18.53 22.84 9.48
N ILE A 129 19.82 23.05 9.74
CA ILE A 129 20.47 24.35 9.62
C ILE A 129 21.36 24.39 8.40
N TYR A 130 21.08 25.31 7.48
CA TYR A 130 21.99 25.56 6.36
C TYR A 130 23.27 26.25 6.85
N ASP A 131 24.41 25.58 6.71
CA ASP A 131 25.72 26.01 7.20
C ASP A 131 26.79 25.92 6.09
N PRO A 132 26.76 26.83 5.09
CA PRO A 132 27.70 26.82 3.98
C PRO A 132 29.15 27.14 4.41
N ASP A 133 29.33 27.70 5.60
CA ASP A 133 30.64 28.07 6.17
C ASP A 133 31.26 26.94 7.01
N PHE A 134 30.57 25.80 7.16
CA PHE A 134 31.00 24.63 7.93
C PHE A 134 31.43 24.97 9.37
N SER A 135 30.58 25.73 10.08
CA SER A 135 30.78 26.13 11.47
C SER A 135 30.64 24.98 12.48
N TYR A 136 30.05 23.84 12.09
CA TYR A 136 29.91 22.64 12.93
C TYR A 136 30.96 21.55 12.65
N ASP A 137 31.28 20.76 13.67
CA ASP A 137 32.28 19.67 13.59
C ASP A 137 31.81 18.49 12.70
N VAL A 138 30.51 18.25 12.66
CA VAL A 138 29.86 17.19 11.87
C VAL A 138 28.58 17.73 11.26
N GLY A 139 28.28 17.31 10.02
CA GLY A 139 27.11 17.74 9.26
C GLY A 139 26.93 16.93 7.98
N VAL A 140 25.88 17.24 7.23
CA VAL A 140 25.55 16.62 5.95
C VAL A 140 26.00 17.51 4.80
N HIS A 141 26.88 17.02 3.93
CA HIS A 141 27.33 17.74 2.75
C HIS A 141 26.73 17.10 1.49
N ILE A 142 25.79 17.81 0.88
CA ILE A 142 24.95 17.31 -0.21
C ILE A 142 25.69 17.44 -1.54
N THR A 143 25.72 16.35 -2.31
CA THR A 143 26.29 16.29 -3.66
C THR A 143 25.22 15.97 -4.70
N GLY A 144 25.38 16.45 -5.94
CA GLY A 144 24.36 16.36 -6.99
C GLY A 144 24.70 15.42 -8.15
N GLU A 145 23.98 15.52 -9.28
CA GLU A 145 24.18 14.68 -10.47
C GLU A 145 25.62 14.74 -11.00
N PHE A 146 26.25 15.92 -10.91
CA PHE A 146 27.61 16.16 -11.41
C PHE A 146 28.73 15.67 -10.45
N SER A 147 28.34 15.02 -9.35
CA SER A 147 29.27 14.38 -8.41
C SER A 147 29.71 12.99 -8.89
N GLY A 148 30.69 12.39 -8.21
CA GLY A 148 31.26 11.10 -8.63
C GLY A 148 30.52 9.92 -7.98
N GLY A 149 29.53 9.33 -8.64
CA GLY A 149 28.79 8.20 -8.07
C GLY A 149 27.60 7.73 -8.91
N GLN A 150 26.82 6.77 -8.39
CA GLN A 150 25.56 6.28 -8.97
C GLN A 150 24.49 6.18 -7.88
N GLY A 151 23.22 6.42 -8.23
CA GLY A 151 22.09 6.29 -7.31
C GLY A 151 21.88 7.49 -6.38
N CYS A 152 20.71 7.56 -5.77
CA CYS A 152 20.46 8.40 -4.60
C CYS A 152 20.84 7.61 -3.35
N TRP A 153 21.48 8.25 -2.37
CA TRP A 153 21.82 7.57 -1.12
C TRP A 153 22.25 8.54 -0.02
N SER A 154 22.12 8.06 1.22
CA SER A 154 22.51 8.73 2.45
C SER A 154 23.07 7.73 3.45
N TRP A 155 23.87 8.21 4.41
CA TRP A 155 24.29 7.39 5.54
C TRP A 155 23.20 7.35 6.60
N VAL A 156 23.01 6.18 7.22
CA VAL A 156 22.05 6.00 8.30
C VAL A 156 22.57 6.62 9.60
N GLY A 157 21.99 7.75 10.00
CA GLY A 157 22.44 8.54 11.16
C GLY A 157 23.76 9.28 10.95
N VAL A 158 24.35 9.76 12.05
CA VAL A 158 25.60 10.54 12.05
C VAL A 158 26.81 9.66 11.71
N CYS A 159 27.51 10.00 10.63
CA CYS A 159 28.68 9.28 10.13
C CYS A 159 29.87 10.24 9.88
N PRO A 160 30.62 10.64 10.93
CA PRO A 160 31.63 11.68 10.80
C PRO A 160 32.73 11.29 9.80
N GLY A 161 32.91 12.09 8.76
CA GLY A 161 33.91 11.88 7.71
C GLY A 161 33.60 10.77 6.71
N CYS A 162 32.37 10.25 6.68
CA CYS A 162 31.97 9.21 5.74
C CYS A 162 31.62 9.83 4.38
N THR A 163 32.51 9.69 3.41
CA THR A 163 32.36 10.38 2.12
C THR A 163 31.88 9.49 0.99
N ASN A 164 31.95 8.16 1.13
CA ASN A 164 31.73 7.22 0.03
C ASN A 164 32.57 7.53 -1.24
N GLY A 165 33.74 8.12 -1.06
CA GLY A 165 34.58 8.51 -2.21
C GLY A 165 34.08 9.75 -2.97
N GLU A 166 33.02 10.42 -2.50
CA GLU A 166 32.62 11.72 -3.03
C GLU A 166 33.74 12.75 -2.84
N ALA A 167 33.97 13.54 -3.88
CA ALA A 167 35.04 14.51 -3.90
C ALA A 167 34.66 15.80 -3.15
N ASN A 168 35.65 16.41 -2.50
CA ASN A 168 35.52 17.71 -1.82
C ASN A 168 34.47 17.74 -0.71
N ILE A 169 34.23 16.61 -0.03
CA ILE A 169 33.45 16.59 1.20
C ILE A 169 34.26 17.24 2.33
N GLN A 170 33.62 18.12 3.11
CA GLN A 170 34.26 18.81 4.22
C GLN A 170 34.76 17.78 5.25
N PRO A 171 36.01 17.91 5.76
CA PRO A 171 36.51 17.02 6.80
C PRO A 171 35.59 16.98 8.02
N GLY A 172 35.24 15.78 8.48
CA GLY A 172 34.32 15.57 9.60
C GLY A 172 32.85 15.43 9.20
N TRP A 173 32.47 15.88 8.00
CA TRP A 173 31.10 15.82 7.49
C TRP A 173 30.84 14.54 6.69
N GLN A 174 29.58 14.13 6.59
CA GLN A 174 29.13 12.98 5.82
C GLN A 174 28.58 13.43 4.46
N ALA A 175 28.81 12.62 3.43
CA ALA A 175 28.20 12.85 2.13
C ALA A 175 26.75 12.34 2.09
N LEU A 176 25.90 13.03 1.33
CA LEU A 176 24.56 12.60 0.94
C LEU A 176 24.40 12.97 -0.53
N ARG A 177 23.98 12.04 -1.39
CA ARG A 177 23.92 12.26 -2.84
C ARG A 177 22.48 12.38 -3.33
N LEU A 178 22.14 13.54 -3.88
CA LEU A 178 20.85 13.85 -4.52
C LEU A 178 21.05 14.17 -6.01
N PRO A 179 21.08 13.17 -6.91
CA PRO A 179 21.05 13.44 -8.35
C PRO A 179 19.77 14.18 -8.75
N ASN A 180 19.77 14.88 -9.89
CA ASN A 180 18.63 15.70 -10.32
C ASN A 180 17.31 14.93 -10.40
N TRP A 181 17.36 13.64 -10.72
CA TRP A 181 16.17 12.78 -10.77
C TRP A 181 15.65 12.35 -9.39
N CYS A 182 16.44 12.51 -8.33
CA CYS A 182 16.09 12.28 -6.92
C CYS A 182 15.82 13.60 -6.17
N LEU A 183 15.93 14.74 -6.84
CA LEU A 183 15.52 16.04 -6.32
C LEU A 183 14.03 16.27 -6.60
N ASP A 184 13.20 15.24 -6.52
CA ASP A 184 11.77 15.42 -6.32
C ASP A 184 11.48 15.51 -4.82
N VAL A 185 10.26 15.91 -4.48
CA VAL A 185 9.81 16.11 -3.08
C VAL A 185 10.05 14.84 -2.24
N GLY A 186 9.82 13.66 -2.83
CA GLY A 186 10.00 12.38 -2.14
C GLY A 186 11.45 11.99 -1.91
N GLY A 187 12.33 12.22 -2.89
CA GLY A 187 13.74 11.81 -2.79
C GLY A 187 14.53 12.59 -1.73
N ILE A 188 14.24 13.88 -1.53
CA ILE A 188 14.89 14.66 -0.46
C ILE A 188 14.50 14.11 0.90
N HIS A 189 13.20 13.91 1.13
CA HIS A 189 12.68 13.36 2.37
C HIS A 189 13.26 11.96 2.66
N HIS A 190 13.33 11.10 1.64
CA HIS A 190 13.84 9.73 1.75
C HIS A 190 15.28 9.71 2.26
N GLU A 191 16.16 10.47 1.62
CA GLU A 191 17.58 10.48 1.96
C GLU A 191 17.86 11.17 3.30
N PHE A 192 17.04 12.15 3.66
CA PHE A 192 17.15 12.80 4.97
C PHE A 192 16.56 11.95 6.11
N LEU A 193 15.55 11.12 5.87
CA LEU A 193 15.11 10.07 6.81
C LEU A 193 16.24 9.12 7.13
N HIS A 194 16.97 8.65 6.11
CA HIS A 194 18.21 7.89 6.33
C HIS A 194 19.21 8.70 7.16
N ALA A 195 19.48 9.97 6.82
CA ALA A 195 20.43 10.82 7.54
C ALA A 195 20.10 10.97 9.03
N ILE A 196 18.83 10.93 9.42
CA ILE A 196 18.39 11.01 10.82
C ILE A 196 18.22 9.65 11.50
N GLY A 197 18.30 8.55 10.76
CA GLY A 197 18.47 7.20 11.31
C GLY A 197 17.52 6.13 10.79
N TYR A 198 16.75 6.37 9.72
CA TYR A 198 15.77 5.40 9.21
C TYR A 198 16.44 4.35 8.33
N LEU A 199 15.85 3.15 8.36
CA LEU A 199 15.96 2.18 7.27
C LEU A 199 14.64 2.12 6.51
N HIS A 200 14.64 1.35 5.42
CA HIS A 200 13.46 1.13 4.61
C HIS A 200 12.35 0.38 5.35
N GLU A 201 11.11 0.71 5.03
CA GLU A 201 9.91 0.20 5.72
C GLU A 201 9.70 -1.30 5.46
N GLN A 202 9.99 -1.78 4.24
CA GLN A 202 9.91 -3.21 3.91
C GLN A 202 10.94 -4.09 4.64
N ASP A 203 11.95 -3.50 5.28
CA ASP A 203 12.98 -4.24 6.01
C ASP A 203 12.60 -4.54 7.45
N ARG A 204 11.48 -3.97 7.93
CA ARG A 204 10.99 -4.18 9.29
C ARG A 204 10.90 -5.66 9.66
N PRO A 205 11.13 -6.02 10.93
CA PRO A 205 11.08 -7.42 11.37
C PRO A 205 9.70 -8.09 11.24
N ASP A 206 8.63 -7.29 11.18
CA ASP A 206 7.23 -7.73 11.03
C ASP A 206 6.72 -7.71 9.58
N TYR A 207 7.58 -7.46 8.58
CA TYR A 207 7.16 -7.32 7.17
C TYR A 207 6.34 -8.50 6.61
N LEU A 208 6.57 -9.74 7.09
CA LEU A 208 5.86 -10.94 6.61
C LEU A 208 4.37 -10.94 6.92
N ASP A 209 3.92 -10.14 7.88
CA ASP A 209 2.51 -9.97 8.19
C ASP A 209 1.81 -9.12 7.09
N TRP A 210 2.59 -8.31 6.36
CA TRP A 210 2.10 -7.27 5.46
C TRP A 210 2.44 -7.49 3.98
N ILE A 211 3.54 -8.20 3.67
CA ILE A 211 4.05 -8.40 2.30
C ILE A 211 4.14 -9.90 1.95
N GLU A 212 3.69 -10.30 0.75
CA GLU A 212 3.53 -11.70 0.30
C GLU A 212 4.81 -12.50 0.01
N ASP A 213 6.00 -11.90 0.09
CA ASP A 213 7.35 -12.50 -0.10
C ASP A 213 8.02 -12.22 -1.46
N ARG A 214 9.17 -11.52 -1.39
CA ARG A 214 10.29 -11.57 -2.34
C ARG A 214 11.59 -11.63 -1.52
N SER A 215 12.65 -12.19 -2.10
CA SER A 215 13.91 -12.55 -1.42
C SER A 215 14.73 -11.37 -0.87
N ASP A 216 14.24 -10.15 -1.03
CA ASP A 216 14.88 -8.88 -0.72
C ASP A 216 14.12 -8.04 0.32
N ALA A 217 12.92 -8.44 0.74
CA ALA A 217 12.25 -7.85 1.90
C ALA A 217 12.69 -8.53 3.19
N GLY A 218 12.92 -7.73 4.23
CA GLY A 218 13.02 -8.18 5.61
C GLY A 218 14.22 -9.04 5.97
N SER A 219 15.09 -8.46 6.79
CA SER A 219 16.30 -9.12 7.31
C SER A 219 16.87 -8.45 8.56
N ILE A 220 16.12 -7.48 9.13
CA ILE A 220 16.48 -6.81 10.37
C ILE A 220 16.23 -7.75 11.55
N ASP A 221 17.24 -7.90 12.39
CA ASP A 221 17.10 -8.57 13.68
C ASP A 221 16.12 -7.77 14.56
N PRO A 222 15.02 -8.35 15.08
CA PRO A 222 14.05 -7.62 15.90
C PRO A 222 14.69 -6.90 17.11
N THR A 223 15.84 -7.37 17.61
CA THR A 223 16.58 -6.72 18.71
C THR A 223 17.34 -5.46 18.29
N ALA A 224 17.50 -5.25 16.98
CA ALA A 224 18.15 -4.09 16.38
C ALA A 224 17.15 -2.99 16.01
N TRP A 225 15.86 -3.31 15.93
CA TRP A 225 14.80 -2.39 15.54
C TRP A 225 14.23 -1.66 16.76
N ILE A 226 14.06 -0.35 16.63
CA ILE A 226 13.30 0.44 17.62
C ILE A 226 11.82 0.32 17.23
N ASP A 227 11.10 -0.51 17.98
CA ASP A 227 9.66 -0.61 17.88
C ASP A 227 9.00 0.68 18.38
N THR A 228 8.56 1.49 17.42
CA THR A 228 7.87 2.75 17.72
C THR A 228 6.41 2.52 18.10
N GLY A 229 5.88 1.31 17.95
CA GLY A 229 4.48 0.94 18.19
C GLY A 229 3.55 1.23 17.01
N HIS A 230 4.10 1.66 15.86
CA HIS A 230 3.29 2.00 14.68
C HIS A 230 3.13 0.79 13.74
N PRO A 231 1.93 0.58 13.16
CA PRO A 231 1.71 -0.43 12.12
C PRO A 231 2.56 -0.18 10.88
N PHE A 232 2.82 -1.23 10.09
CA PHE A 232 3.50 -1.14 8.80
C PHE A 232 2.82 -0.12 7.89
N GLU A 233 3.56 0.84 7.32
CA GLU A 233 3.00 1.91 6.50
C GLU A 233 3.42 1.78 5.02
N PRO A 234 2.56 1.26 4.13
CA PRO A 234 2.85 1.15 2.71
C PRO A 234 3.16 2.50 2.05
N ALA A 235 2.58 3.58 2.58
CA ALA A 235 2.78 4.94 2.12
C ALA A 235 4.03 5.62 2.69
N SER A 236 4.80 4.97 3.59
CA SER A 236 6.01 5.57 4.16
C SER A 236 6.95 6.02 3.06
N ASN A 237 7.58 7.18 3.25
CA ASN A 237 8.49 7.73 2.26
C ASN A 237 9.76 6.86 2.10
N VAL A 238 10.08 6.02 3.10
CA VAL A 238 11.15 5.01 3.03
C VAL A 238 10.65 3.62 2.64
N MET A 239 9.39 3.47 2.21
CA MET A 239 8.90 2.23 1.62
C MET A 239 9.36 2.11 0.17
N TYR A 240 9.96 0.97 -0.19
CA TYR A 240 10.29 0.68 -1.58
C TYR A 240 9.07 0.28 -2.40
N ASN A 241 9.16 0.48 -3.70
CA ASN A 241 8.17 0.05 -4.67
C ASN A 241 8.29 -1.43 -5.07
N GLY A 242 7.18 -1.98 -5.57
CA GLY A 242 7.15 -3.28 -6.23
C GLY A 242 6.99 -4.49 -5.31
N PHE A 243 6.61 -4.28 -4.04
CA PHE A 243 6.17 -5.36 -3.17
C PHE A 243 4.68 -5.66 -3.40
N THR A 244 4.25 -6.85 -3.02
CA THR A 244 2.84 -7.25 -3.08
C THR A 244 2.33 -7.37 -1.65
N LEU A 245 1.29 -6.60 -1.31
CA LEU A 245 0.68 -6.67 0.02
C LEU A 245 -0.06 -8.00 0.21
N THR A 246 -0.12 -8.51 1.44
CA THR A 246 -0.77 -9.79 1.79
C THR A 246 -2.28 -9.83 1.53
N ASN A 247 -2.89 -8.67 1.35
CA ASN A 247 -4.29 -8.50 0.97
C ASN A 247 -4.49 -8.33 -0.55
N GLY A 248 -3.42 -8.34 -1.35
CA GLY A 248 -3.47 -8.19 -2.81
C GLY A 248 -3.69 -6.76 -3.31
N ARG A 249 -3.75 -5.76 -2.42
CA ARG A 249 -3.85 -4.35 -2.82
C ARG A 249 -2.50 -3.82 -3.32
N ASN A 250 -2.57 -2.88 -4.25
CA ASN A 250 -1.41 -2.08 -4.66
C ASN A 250 -1.24 -0.92 -3.69
N TYR A 251 -0.02 -0.44 -3.54
CA TYR A 251 0.30 0.76 -2.78
C TYR A 251 1.25 1.65 -3.61
N SER A 252 1.44 2.88 -3.14
CA SER A 252 2.49 3.77 -3.66
C SER A 252 3.07 4.56 -2.48
N PRO A 253 4.41 4.57 -2.31
CA PRO A 253 5.05 5.42 -1.32
C PRO A 253 4.63 6.88 -1.52
N HIS A 254 4.33 7.55 -0.41
CA HIS A 254 3.88 8.92 -0.44
C HIS A 254 5.05 9.84 -0.83
N LYS A 255 4.74 10.87 -1.64
CA LYS A 255 5.75 11.82 -2.11
C LYS A 255 6.25 12.75 -1.01
N LEU A 256 5.49 12.91 0.07
CA LEU A 256 5.85 13.72 1.22
C LEU A 256 6.17 12.85 2.43
N LEU A 257 6.77 13.48 3.44
CA LEU A 257 6.95 12.88 4.75
C LEU A 257 5.58 12.54 5.33
N THR A 258 5.30 11.26 5.58
CA THR A 258 4.04 10.86 6.20
C THR A 258 4.01 11.28 7.66
N THR A 259 2.81 11.36 8.23
CA THR A 259 2.67 11.65 9.66
C THR A 259 3.24 10.51 10.51
N THR A 260 3.08 9.26 10.08
CA THR A 260 3.70 8.11 10.76
C THR A 260 5.23 8.22 10.71
N ASP A 261 5.83 8.54 9.56
CA ASP A 261 7.27 8.76 9.45
C ASP A 261 7.72 9.82 10.45
N ALA A 262 7.06 10.99 10.50
CA ALA A 262 7.41 12.05 11.44
C ALA A 262 7.27 11.63 12.91
N GLU A 263 6.23 10.90 13.28
CA GLU A 263 5.99 10.40 14.64
C GLU A 263 7.05 9.42 15.12
N GLN A 264 7.52 8.55 14.23
CA GLN A 264 8.64 7.65 14.54
C GLN A 264 9.92 8.45 14.85
N GLY A 265 10.14 9.55 14.14
CA GLY A 265 11.31 10.42 14.27
C GLY A 265 11.22 11.26 15.52
N TYR A 266 10.01 11.74 15.81
CA TYR A 266 9.66 12.39 17.06
C TYR A 266 9.94 11.48 18.27
N LYS A 267 9.53 10.21 18.23
CA LYS A 267 9.85 9.25 19.31
C LYS A 267 11.35 9.04 19.47
N LEU A 268 12.09 9.05 18.35
CA LEU A 268 13.55 8.86 18.36
C LEU A 268 14.31 10.05 18.97
N TYR A 269 13.89 11.27 18.66
CA TYR A 269 14.60 12.50 19.05
C TYR A 269 13.95 13.20 20.25
N CYS A 270 12.63 13.29 20.28
CA CYS A 270 11.87 14.27 21.05
C CYS A 270 11.22 13.72 22.33
N ASP A 271 11.37 12.44 22.65
CA ASP A 271 10.82 11.83 23.89
C ASP A 271 11.17 12.62 25.17
N ALA A 272 12.37 13.19 25.25
CA ALA A 272 12.80 14.01 26.40
C ALA A 272 12.38 15.49 26.33
N LYS A 273 11.79 15.92 25.21
CA LYS A 273 11.43 17.31 24.89
C LYS A 273 9.92 17.49 24.63
N GLN A 274 9.09 16.49 24.91
CA GLN A 274 7.65 16.54 24.61
C GLN A 274 6.94 17.75 25.22
N ASP A 275 7.32 18.17 26.42
CA ASP A 275 6.73 19.34 27.09
C ASP A 275 7.12 20.69 26.45
N THR A 276 8.26 20.76 25.76
CA THR A 276 8.77 22.01 25.16
C THR A 276 8.61 22.07 23.65
N HIS A 277 8.56 20.90 23.00
CA HIS A 277 8.39 20.73 21.57
C HIS A 277 7.33 19.63 21.36
N PRO A 278 6.05 19.92 21.62
CA PRO A 278 4.98 18.96 21.35
C PRO A 278 4.92 18.65 19.85
N LEU A 279 4.47 17.45 19.51
CA LEU A 279 4.18 17.09 18.13
C LEU A 279 3.07 18.00 17.58
N GLU A 280 3.11 18.29 16.27
CA GLU A 280 2.06 19.06 15.60
C GLU A 280 0.68 18.40 15.77
N PRO A 281 -0.40 19.19 15.88
CA PRO A 281 -1.76 18.66 15.93
C PRO A 281 -2.06 17.75 14.75
N ARG A 282 -2.70 16.62 15.04
CA ARG A 282 -3.06 15.60 14.05
C ARG A 282 -4.53 15.21 14.18
N SER A 283 -5.06 14.70 13.09
CA SER A 283 -6.43 14.24 12.92
C SER A 283 -6.39 12.89 12.21
N MET A 284 -7.34 12.00 12.49
CA MET A 284 -7.34 10.66 11.90
C MET A 284 -8.03 10.67 10.53
N CYS A 285 -7.52 9.90 9.57
CA CYS A 285 -8.24 9.60 8.32
C CYS A 285 -9.57 8.90 8.63
N LEU A 286 -10.53 8.98 7.70
CA LEU A 286 -11.85 8.36 7.87
C LEU A 286 -11.89 6.89 7.47
N HIS A 287 -10.96 6.46 6.63
CA HIS A 287 -10.84 5.09 6.17
C HIS A 287 -9.42 4.60 6.36
N GLY A 288 -9.29 3.28 6.53
CA GLY A 288 -7.99 2.61 6.57
C GLY A 288 -7.25 2.75 5.25
N ASP A 289 -5.93 2.72 5.34
CA ASP A 289 -5.01 2.74 4.21
C ASP A 289 -5.01 1.40 3.42
N GLU A 290 -3.98 1.18 2.60
CA GLU A 290 -3.85 -0.03 1.78
C GLU A 290 -3.69 -1.31 2.61
N VAL A 291 -3.40 -1.21 3.91
CA VAL A 291 -3.36 -2.33 4.87
C VAL A 291 -4.47 -2.24 5.92
N ASP A 292 -5.52 -1.46 5.64
CA ASP A 292 -6.70 -1.26 6.47
C ASP A 292 -6.39 -0.61 7.84
N VAL A 293 -5.29 0.14 7.93
CA VAL A 293 -4.90 0.88 9.14
C VAL A 293 -5.37 2.33 9.02
N LEU A 294 -6.10 2.82 10.03
CA LEU A 294 -6.44 4.25 10.13
C LEU A 294 -5.18 5.06 10.45
N ARG A 295 -4.85 6.02 9.57
CA ARG A 295 -3.64 6.85 9.71
C ARG A 295 -3.95 8.21 10.33
N PRO A 296 -3.13 8.70 11.27
CA PRO A 296 -3.13 10.11 11.59
C PRO A 296 -2.55 10.91 10.42
N VAL A 297 -3.03 12.13 10.26
CA VAL A 297 -2.51 13.14 9.34
C VAL A 297 -2.36 14.44 10.11
N PHE A 298 -1.22 15.13 9.95
CA PHE A 298 -1.04 16.45 10.54
C PHE A 298 -2.04 17.44 9.98
N GLN A 299 -2.65 18.24 10.87
CA GLN A 299 -3.67 19.21 10.48
C GLN A 299 -3.14 20.31 9.55
N HIS A 300 -1.82 20.56 9.54
CA HIS A 300 -1.20 21.51 8.62
C HIS A 300 -1.08 20.99 7.18
N LYS A 301 -1.24 19.68 6.96
CA LYS A 301 -1.23 19.07 5.62
C LYS A 301 -2.63 18.93 5.01
N PHE A 302 -3.68 19.19 5.79
CA PHE A 302 -5.03 19.25 5.25
C PHE A 302 -5.20 20.42 4.27
N CYS A 303 -5.86 20.16 3.15
CA CYS A 303 -6.07 21.11 2.07
C CYS A 303 -4.76 21.64 1.46
N ASP A 304 -3.68 20.85 1.51
CA ASP A 304 -2.38 21.22 0.94
C ASP A 304 -2.26 20.82 -0.56
N GLY A 305 -3.26 20.08 -1.07
CA GLY A 305 -3.33 19.61 -2.45
C GLY A 305 -2.71 18.23 -2.66
N PHE A 306 -2.22 17.57 -1.60
CA PHE A 306 -1.81 16.18 -1.59
C PHE A 306 -2.82 15.34 -0.81
N SER A 307 -2.99 14.10 -1.26
CA SER A 307 -3.88 13.14 -0.60
C SER A 307 -3.07 12.37 0.43
N ASP A 308 -2.98 12.86 1.67
CA ASP A 308 -2.33 12.16 2.77
C ASP A 308 -3.20 11.02 3.32
N CYS A 309 -4.53 11.13 3.17
CA CYS A 309 -5.43 10.00 3.36
C CYS A 309 -5.66 9.24 2.05
N LEU A 310 -5.87 7.92 2.14
CA LEU A 310 -5.98 7.05 0.95
C LEU A 310 -7.09 7.46 -0.03
N ASN A 311 -8.22 7.99 0.46
CA ASN A 311 -9.34 8.42 -0.40
C ASN A 311 -9.46 9.93 -0.53
N GLY A 312 -8.41 10.70 -0.17
CA GLY A 312 -8.39 12.16 -0.23
C GLY A 312 -9.38 12.84 0.69
N GLU A 313 -9.72 12.22 1.83
CA GLU A 313 -10.66 12.77 2.82
C GLU A 313 -10.20 14.09 3.46
N ASP A 314 -8.89 14.30 3.45
CA ASP A 314 -8.16 15.49 3.86
C ASP A 314 -8.33 16.66 2.89
N GLU A 315 -8.66 16.38 1.63
CA GLU A 315 -8.74 17.37 0.54
C GLU A 315 -10.17 17.66 0.06
N ASP A 316 -11.15 16.81 0.41
CA ASP A 316 -12.47 16.81 -0.25
C ASP A 316 -13.62 17.40 0.57
N GLY A 317 -13.31 18.03 1.71
CA GLY A 317 -14.33 18.61 2.58
C GLY A 317 -14.78 17.71 3.73
N ARG A 318 -14.31 16.47 3.81
CA ARG A 318 -14.72 15.53 4.87
C ARG A 318 -13.97 15.73 6.20
N LEU A 319 -12.65 15.89 6.17
CA LEU A 319 -11.84 16.16 7.37
C LEU A 319 -11.63 17.66 7.58
N ALA A 320 -11.41 18.41 6.51
CA ALA A 320 -11.24 19.85 6.56
C ALA A 320 -12.12 20.52 5.53
N ASN A 321 -12.66 21.69 5.87
CA ASN A 321 -13.30 22.54 4.87
C ASN A 321 -12.20 23.19 4.02
N CYS A 322 -11.96 22.63 2.84
CA CYS A 322 -11.01 23.17 1.85
C CYS A 322 -11.58 24.35 1.04
N GLY A 323 -12.67 24.98 1.51
CA GLY A 323 -13.27 26.16 0.90
C GLY A 323 -12.25 27.30 0.72
N GLY A 324 -12.12 27.77 -0.52
CA GLY A 324 -11.11 28.76 -0.94
C GLY A 324 -11.16 30.04 -0.12
N GLY A 325 -9.99 30.62 0.13
CA GLY A 325 -9.84 31.94 0.77
C GLY A 325 -10.53 33.06 -0.01
N GLU A 326 -10.19 34.32 0.27
CA GLU A 326 -10.71 35.44 -0.54
C GLU A 326 -10.56 35.12 -2.03
N LEU A 327 -11.62 35.35 -2.80
CA LEU A 327 -11.60 35.14 -4.24
C LEU A 327 -11.37 36.47 -4.96
N THR A 328 -10.61 36.44 -6.05
CA THR A 328 -10.46 37.56 -6.98
C THR A 328 -11.79 37.85 -7.68
N GLU A 329 -11.86 38.98 -8.41
CA GLU A 329 -13.04 39.29 -9.23
C GLU A 329 -13.32 38.25 -10.33
N LEU A 330 -12.32 37.46 -10.70
CA LEU A 330 -12.43 36.34 -11.65
C LEU A 330 -12.86 35.03 -10.98
N GLY A 331 -12.99 35.00 -9.66
CA GLY A 331 -13.34 33.81 -8.88
C GLY A 331 -12.17 32.89 -8.57
N CYS A 332 -10.93 33.36 -8.71
CA CYS A 332 -9.72 32.60 -8.39
C CYS A 332 -9.25 32.88 -6.96
N CYS A 333 -8.40 32.05 -6.38
CA CYS A 333 -7.86 32.29 -5.04
C CYS A 333 -7.04 33.57 -4.99
N ALA A 334 -7.30 34.47 -4.03
CA ALA A 334 -6.58 35.72 -3.88
C ALA A 334 -5.17 35.52 -3.30
N VAL A 335 -4.95 34.42 -2.57
CA VAL A 335 -3.64 34.04 -2.05
C VAL A 335 -3.39 32.56 -2.29
N ILE A 336 -2.20 32.23 -2.77
CA ILE A 336 -1.76 30.89 -3.16
C ILE A 336 -0.47 30.56 -2.39
N ASN A 337 -0.35 29.36 -1.86
CA ASN A 337 0.89 28.82 -1.31
C ASN A 337 1.73 28.20 -2.44
N MET A 338 3.04 28.45 -2.46
CA MET A 338 3.95 27.80 -3.41
C MET A 338 4.85 26.80 -2.70
N GLY A 339 4.53 25.50 -2.83
CA GLY A 339 5.29 24.44 -2.15
C GLY A 339 5.17 24.50 -0.62
N PHE A 340 6.14 23.89 0.07
CA PHE A 340 6.23 23.89 1.54
C PHE A 340 7.11 25.05 2.03
N GLY A 341 6.66 25.77 3.07
CA GLY A 341 7.31 26.97 3.61
C GLY A 341 6.39 28.21 3.65
N ASP A 342 6.90 29.36 4.12
CA ASP A 342 6.14 30.64 4.17
C ASP A 342 6.00 31.33 2.79
N ALA A 343 6.31 30.62 1.69
CA ALA A 343 6.28 31.13 0.33
C ALA A 343 4.83 31.27 -0.16
N THR A 344 4.42 32.53 -0.40
CA THR A 344 3.02 32.85 -0.77
C THR A 344 2.97 33.81 -1.93
N CYS A 345 1.98 33.64 -2.80
CA CYS A 345 1.70 34.50 -3.93
C CYS A 345 0.32 35.13 -3.80
N THR A 346 0.27 36.46 -3.75
CA THR A 346 -0.97 37.23 -3.63
C THR A 346 -1.39 37.78 -4.99
N ALA A 347 -2.65 37.65 -5.33
CA ALA A 347 -3.23 38.21 -6.54
C ALA A 347 -3.06 39.74 -6.55
N ASP A 348 -2.49 40.26 -7.62
CA ASP A 348 -2.19 41.68 -7.81
C ASP A 348 -2.48 42.08 -9.27
N GLY A 349 -3.78 42.22 -9.56
CA GLY A 349 -4.26 42.64 -10.87
C GLY A 349 -4.24 41.54 -11.94
N LEU A 350 -4.33 41.95 -13.21
CA LEU A 350 -4.51 41.03 -14.34
C LEU A 350 -3.38 41.16 -15.36
N VAL A 351 -2.97 40.04 -15.94
CA VAL A 351 -2.12 39.95 -17.13
C VAL A 351 -2.81 39.07 -18.16
N ASN A 352 -2.98 39.57 -19.39
CA ASN A 352 -3.67 38.87 -20.48
C ASN A 352 -5.08 38.37 -20.13
N GLY A 353 -5.79 39.09 -19.24
CA GLY A 353 -7.14 38.75 -18.81
C GLY A 353 -7.23 37.61 -17.79
N LYS A 354 -6.10 37.17 -17.23
CA LYS A 354 -5.97 36.20 -16.15
C LYS A 354 -5.36 36.87 -14.91
N ASP A 355 -5.59 36.32 -13.71
CA ASP A 355 -4.99 36.86 -12.48
C ASP A 355 -3.46 36.79 -12.54
N ARG A 356 -2.80 37.85 -12.06
CA ARG A 356 -1.36 37.89 -11.83
C ARG A 356 -1.12 37.77 -10.34
N TYR A 357 -0.09 37.02 -9.94
CA TYR A 357 0.29 36.89 -8.54
C TYR A 357 1.70 37.40 -8.29
N ILE A 358 1.89 38.07 -7.15
CA ILE A 358 3.20 38.51 -6.65
C ILE A 358 3.58 37.66 -5.45
N CYS A 359 4.76 37.07 -5.52
CA CYS A 359 5.24 36.06 -4.61
C CYS A 359 6.26 36.63 -3.62
N VAL A 360 6.18 36.21 -2.36
CA VAL A 360 7.09 36.59 -1.28
C VAL A 360 7.62 35.34 -0.59
N ASN A 361 8.83 35.44 -0.01
CA ASN A 361 9.54 34.34 0.67
C ASN A 361 9.84 33.09 -0.18
N GLY A 362 9.45 33.09 -1.46
CA GLY A 362 9.85 32.09 -2.44
C GLY A 362 10.97 32.60 -3.36
N TRP A 363 11.50 31.70 -4.18
CA TRP A 363 12.55 32.00 -5.16
C TRP A 363 12.05 32.76 -6.40
N ALA A 364 10.73 32.75 -6.62
CA ALA A 364 10.07 33.51 -7.66
C ALA A 364 9.35 34.73 -7.08
N GLU A 365 9.28 35.81 -7.86
CA GLU A 365 8.64 37.06 -7.48
C GLU A 365 7.28 37.27 -8.17
N GLU A 366 7.00 36.60 -9.29
CA GLU A 366 5.76 36.80 -10.05
C GLU A 366 5.29 35.52 -10.75
N LEU A 367 3.99 35.24 -10.68
CA LEU A 367 3.30 34.22 -11.47
C LEU A 367 2.26 34.88 -12.38
N ARG A 368 2.29 34.58 -13.69
CA ARG A 368 1.43 35.24 -14.69
C ARG A 368 1.12 34.37 -15.89
N TRP A 369 0.04 34.69 -16.61
CA TRP A 369 -0.30 34.03 -17.87
C TRP A 369 0.38 34.66 -19.09
N THR A 370 0.84 33.81 -20.02
CA THR A 370 1.37 34.18 -21.32
C THR A 370 0.68 33.39 -22.43
N ASP A 371 0.39 34.03 -23.57
CA ASP A 371 -0.32 33.39 -24.67
C ASP A 371 0.48 32.26 -25.33
N ASP A 372 1.82 32.34 -25.29
CA ASP A 372 2.72 31.39 -25.95
C ASP A 372 2.98 30.14 -25.10
N TYR A 373 2.95 30.25 -23.76
CA TYR A 373 3.42 29.20 -22.85
C TYR A 373 2.48 28.86 -21.70
N GLY A 374 1.34 29.55 -21.55
CA GLY A 374 0.45 29.38 -20.41
C GLY A 374 0.94 30.11 -19.17
N TRP A 375 0.81 29.49 -17.99
CA TRP A 375 1.28 30.06 -16.73
C TRP A 375 2.82 30.07 -16.68
N VAL A 376 3.39 31.15 -16.17
CA VAL A 376 4.84 31.38 -16.12
C VAL A 376 5.21 31.95 -14.76
N LEU A 377 6.20 31.32 -14.13
CA LEU A 377 6.80 31.74 -12.88
C LEU A 377 8.12 32.48 -13.16
N SER A 378 8.26 33.71 -12.65
CA SER A 378 9.35 34.64 -12.94
C SER A 378 10.08 35.03 -11.66
N ILE A 379 11.41 35.05 -11.69
CA ILE A 379 12.24 35.50 -10.55
C ILE A 379 12.35 37.02 -10.45
N GLU A 380 11.79 37.75 -11.41
CA GLU A 380 11.72 39.22 -11.40
C GLU A 380 10.31 39.67 -11.83
N ILE A 381 9.76 40.66 -11.14
CA ILE A 381 8.47 41.29 -11.51
C ILE A 381 8.60 42.00 -12.86
N GLY A 382 7.70 41.70 -13.80
CA GLY A 382 7.62 42.32 -15.13
C GLY A 382 8.38 41.58 -16.24
N GLY A 383 9.15 40.54 -15.90
CA GLY A 383 9.76 39.60 -16.84
C GLY A 383 11.18 39.92 -17.30
N GLY A 384 12.06 38.93 -17.19
CA GLY A 384 13.47 38.90 -17.61
C GLY A 384 13.92 37.49 -18.04
N TYR A 385 15.22 37.33 -18.33
CA TYR A 385 15.86 36.13 -18.93
C TYR A 385 15.78 34.81 -18.12
N SER A 386 15.02 34.79 -17.03
CA SER A 386 14.95 33.73 -16.03
C SER A 386 13.50 33.45 -15.64
N SER A 387 12.68 33.14 -16.66
CA SER A 387 11.29 32.72 -16.49
C SER A 387 11.14 31.22 -16.75
N TRP A 388 10.29 30.57 -15.97
CA TRP A 388 10.04 29.14 -16.00
C TRP A 388 8.56 28.88 -16.28
N TYR A 389 8.27 27.83 -17.04
CA TYR A 389 6.93 27.58 -17.58
C TYR A 389 6.18 26.58 -16.71
N ALA A 390 4.91 26.82 -16.45
CA ALA A 390 3.99 25.93 -15.76
C ALA A 390 2.80 25.66 -16.70
N HIS A 391 2.66 24.42 -17.17
CA HIS A 391 1.50 24.04 -17.98
C HIS A 391 0.37 23.62 -17.03
N GLY A 392 -0.76 24.33 -17.10
CA GLY A 392 -2.01 23.89 -16.47
C GLY A 392 -2.75 22.88 -17.35
N ASN A 393 -3.65 22.10 -16.75
CA ASN A 393 -4.46 21.13 -17.47
C ASN A 393 -5.25 21.77 -18.64
N PRO A 394 -5.12 21.27 -19.89
CA PRO A 394 -5.82 21.82 -21.06
C PRO A 394 -7.35 21.67 -21.01
N ASP A 395 -7.91 20.89 -20.07
CA ASP A 395 -9.35 20.77 -19.86
C ASP A 395 -9.97 21.94 -19.05
N HIS A 396 -9.15 22.83 -18.47
CA HIS A 396 -9.57 24.11 -17.87
C HIS A 396 -9.39 25.27 -18.85
N ASP A 397 -10.30 26.26 -18.84
CA ASP A 397 -10.28 27.43 -19.73
C ASP A 397 -9.13 28.44 -19.46
N GLY A 398 -8.22 28.08 -18.54
CA GLY A 398 -7.08 28.84 -18.06
C GLY A 398 -7.43 30.09 -17.27
N THR A 399 -8.70 30.29 -16.87
CA THR A 399 -9.16 31.52 -16.17
C THR A 399 -8.55 31.68 -14.79
N CYS A 400 -8.49 30.58 -14.04
CA CYS A 400 -7.79 30.50 -12.78
C CYS A 400 -6.59 29.57 -12.88
N LEU A 401 -5.64 29.79 -11.98
CA LEU A 401 -4.52 28.89 -11.77
C LEU A 401 -5.02 27.65 -11.00
N GLY A 402 -5.35 26.58 -11.72
CA GLY A 402 -5.66 25.24 -11.21
C GLY A 402 -6.75 25.15 -10.13
N ASP A 403 -7.92 24.63 -10.45
CA ASP A 403 -8.78 24.05 -9.40
C ASP A 403 -8.05 22.81 -8.87
N PHE A 404 -7.45 22.91 -7.68
CA PHE A 404 -6.82 21.86 -6.87
C PHE A 404 -5.87 20.88 -7.60
N GLY A 405 -4.54 21.07 -7.45
CA GLY A 405 -3.54 20.00 -7.63
C GLY A 405 -2.92 19.80 -9.03
N GLU A 406 -3.13 20.69 -10.00
CA GLU A 406 -2.75 20.43 -11.41
C GLU A 406 -1.75 21.43 -12.02
N LEU A 407 -0.52 21.47 -11.50
CA LEU A 407 0.63 21.92 -12.29
C LEU A 407 1.54 20.73 -12.63
N SER A 408 1.62 20.40 -13.91
CA SER A 408 2.65 19.52 -14.49
C SER A 408 3.37 20.31 -15.57
N ALA A 409 4.67 20.58 -15.44
CA ALA A 409 5.39 21.17 -16.57
C ALA A 409 5.89 20.08 -17.51
N ASP A 410 5.42 20.13 -18.75
CA ASP A 410 5.86 19.26 -19.83
C ASP A 410 6.89 19.99 -20.69
N TYR A 411 8.17 19.80 -20.38
CA TYR A 411 9.26 20.12 -21.31
C TYR A 411 10.32 19.02 -21.24
N SER A 412 10.69 18.47 -22.40
CA SER A 412 11.63 17.34 -22.52
C SER A 412 13.05 17.61 -22.01
N ASP A 413 13.36 18.86 -21.67
CA ASP A 413 14.65 19.28 -21.09
C ASP A 413 14.51 19.75 -19.62
N TRP A 414 13.32 19.64 -19.04
CA TRP A 414 13.03 19.95 -17.65
C TRP A 414 13.06 18.66 -16.82
N ARG A 415 13.93 18.63 -15.81
CA ARG A 415 14.03 17.55 -14.81
C ARG A 415 13.90 18.15 -13.41
N GLY A 416 12.82 18.88 -13.12
CA GLY A 416 12.58 19.42 -11.79
C GLY A 416 11.21 20.08 -11.63
N TYR A 417 10.55 19.78 -10.51
CA TYR A 417 9.35 20.39 -9.89
C TYR A 417 7.96 20.25 -10.55
N ASN A 418 7.10 19.37 -10.03
CA ASN A 418 5.67 19.71 -9.99
C ASN A 418 5.49 20.72 -8.85
N LEU A 419 5.37 22.01 -9.16
CA LEU A 419 5.12 23.03 -8.15
C LEU A 419 3.69 22.81 -7.61
N ALA A 420 3.58 22.29 -6.39
CA ALA A 420 2.28 22.15 -5.73
C ALA A 420 1.80 23.53 -5.32
N LEU A 421 0.69 23.97 -5.92
CA LEU A 421 0.05 25.24 -5.63
C LEU A 421 -1.31 24.96 -5.01
N SER A 422 -1.53 25.53 -3.84
CA SER A 422 -2.79 25.40 -3.10
C SER A 422 -3.30 26.77 -2.66
N CYS A 423 -4.60 26.91 -2.49
CA CYS A 423 -5.20 28.16 -2.04
C CYS A 423 -4.97 28.37 -0.55
N LYS A 424 -4.40 29.52 -0.17
CA LYS A 424 -4.20 29.84 1.24
C LYS A 424 -5.52 30.26 1.88
N GLN A 425 -5.93 29.57 2.94
CA GLN A 425 -7.08 29.97 3.77
C GLN A 425 -6.72 31.16 4.67
N GLU A 426 -7.65 32.11 4.87
CA GLU A 426 -7.39 33.33 5.68
C GLU A 426 -7.07 33.04 7.15
N ASP A 427 -7.64 31.97 7.71
CA ASP A 427 -7.56 31.61 9.14
C ASP A 427 -6.88 30.25 9.39
N GLY A 428 -6.19 29.69 8.38
CA GLY A 428 -5.71 28.30 8.41
C GLY A 428 -6.81 27.27 8.13
N VAL A 429 -6.50 25.98 8.28
CA VAL A 429 -7.43 24.87 7.96
C VAL A 429 -8.60 24.86 8.95
N THR A 430 -9.82 24.98 8.44
CA THR A 430 -11.03 24.78 9.26
C THR A 430 -11.38 23.29 9.34
N LEU A 431 -11.13 22.66 10.48
CA LEU A 431 -11.46 21.25 10.73
C LEU A 431 -12.97 21.00 10.75
N MET A 432 -13.40 19.93 10.09
CA MET A 432 -14.74 19.38 10.21
C MET A 432 -14.89 18.57 11.50
N PRO A 433 -16.13 18.32 11.99
CA PRO A 433 -16.36 17.50 13.17
C PRO A 433 -15.64 16.13 13.10
N CYS A 434 -15.69 15.48 11.93
CA CYS A 434 -14.97 14.23 11.72
C CYS A 434 -13.43 14.35 11.70
N ALA A 435 -12.81 15.53 11.65
CA ALA A 435 -11.35 15.61 11.82
C ALA A 435 -10.91 15.50 13.28
N ASN A 436 -11.78 15.84 14.23
CA ASN A 436 -11.50 15.67 15.66
C ASN A 436 -12.14 14.40 16.23
N HIS A 437 -12.47 13.44 15.36
CA HIS A 437 -12.91 12.13 15.81
C HIS A 437 -11.75 11.42 16.53
N ASP A 438 -12.03 10.89 17.72
CA ASP A 438 -11.06 10.11 18.50
C ASP A 438 -11.17 8.64 18.09
N CYS A 439 -11.04 8.39 16.80
CA CYS A 439 -11.17 7.06 16.23
C CYS A 439 -9.80 6.39 16.25
N ALA A 440 -9.47 5.87 17.43
CA ALA A 440 -8.27 5.09 17.66
C ALA A 440 -8.35 3.69 17.01
N ASP A 441 -9.54 3.19 16.67
CA ASP A 441 -9.76 1.86 16.07
C ASP A 441 -11.06 1.85 15.26
N GLU A 442 -11.05 1.26 14.06
CA GLU A 442 -12.19 0.66 13.34
C GLU A 442 -13.52 1.42 13.21
N TYR A 443 -13.52 2.72 13.46
CA TYR A 443 -14.69 3.58 13.32
C TYR A 443 -14.73 4.28 11.95
N TYR A 444 -15.92 4.37 11.38
CA TYR A 444 -16.25 5.29 10.29
C TYR A 444 -17.00 6.50 10.86
N CYS A 445 -16.48 7.70 10.60
CA CYS A 445 -17.16 8.96 10.91
C CYS A 445 -17.82 9.55 9.65
N GLU A 446 -19.09 9.92 9.76
CA GLU A 446 -19.80 10.69 8.73
C GLU A 446 -20.30 12.04 9.28
N ASN A 447 -20.04 13.12 8.53
CA ASN A 447 -20.56 14.45 8.84
C ASN A 447 -22.05 14.54 8.43
N SER A 448 -22.92 14.84 9.38
CA SER A 448 -24.34 15.12 9.08
C SER A 448 -24.54 16.52 8.51
N VAL A 449 -25.69 16.70 7.85
CA VAL A 449 -26.11 17.98 7.24
C VAL A 449 -26.28 19.10 8.28
N ASP A 450 -26.58 18.76 9.54
CA ASP A 450 -26.70 19.70 10.66
C ASP A 450 -25.38 19.96 11.40
N GLY A 451 -24.26 19.41 10.92
CA GLY A 451 -22.92 19.64 11.49
C GLY A 451 -22.61 18.81 12.74
N GLN A 452 -23.37 17.75 12.99
CA GLN A 452 -23.05 16.72 13.99
C GLN A 452 -22.35 15.54 13.31
N SER A 453 -21.35 14.91 13.92
CA SER A 453 -20.79 13.65 13.41
C SER A 453 -21.59 12.44 13.90
N PHE A 454 -21.62 11.38 13.10
CA PHE A 454 -22.07 10.04 13.52
C PHE A 454 -20.90 9.05 13.38
N GLU A 455 -20.72 8.17 14.36
CA GLU A 455 -19.65 7.16 14.44
C GLU A 455 -20.24 5.74 14.38
N PHE A 456 -19.63 4.82 13.60
CA PHE A 456 -20.03 3.40 13.47
C PHE A 456 -18.79 2.49 13.36
N CYS A 457 -18.81 1.22 13.81
CA CYS A 457 -17.67 0.28 13.69
C CYS A 457 -17.63 -0.46 12.33
N THR A 458 -16.44 -0.87 11.90
CA THR A 458 -16.20 -1.77 10.75
C THR A 458 -16.70 -3.19 11.04
N ASP A 459 -16.87 -3.99 9.98
CA ASP A 459 -17.22 -5.42 10.11
C ASP A 459 -16.15 -6.17 10.90
N GLY A 460 -16.57 -7.02 11.85
CA GLY A 460 -15.68 -7.70 12.80
C GLY A 460 -15.56 -7.00 14.16
N TYR A 461 -16.16 -5.81 14.31
CA TYR A 461 -16.09 -5.02 15.54
C TYR A 461 -17.46 -4.57 16.03
N SER A 462 -17.62 -4.47 17.35
CA SER A 462 -18.84 -4.01 18.01
C SER A 462 -18.56 -2.75 18.81
N CYS A 463 -19.46 -1.76 18.71
CA CYS A 463 -19.35 -0.52 19.47
C CYS A 463 -19.78 -0.76 20.92
N ASP A 464 -18.83 -0.77 21.85
CA ASP A 464 -19.09 -0.74 23.29
C ASP A 464 -18.61 0.60 23.87
N ASN A 465 -19.56 1.43 24.34
CA ASN A 465 -19.31 2.75 24.92
C ASN A 465 -18.44 3.71 24.08
N GLY A 466 -18.52 3.65 22.75
CA GLY A 466 -17.69 4.48 21.88
C GLY A 466 -16.27 3.94 21.67
N THR A 467 -16.01 2.66 22.01
CA THR A 467 -14.81 1.92 21.58
C THR A 467 -15.20 0.72 20.71
N CYS A 468 -14.57 0.59 19.54
CA CYS A 468 -14.76 -0.60 18.71
C CYS A 468 -13.96 -1.70 19.39
N VAL A 469 -14.67 -2.70 19.87
CA VAL A 469 -14.08 -3.86 20.50
C VAL A 469 -14.19 -5.00 19.52
N ASP A 470 -13.06 -5.69 19.32
CA ASP A 470 -12.98 -6.92 18.56
C ASP A 470 -14.12 -7.86 18.95
N ILE A 471 -14.90 -8.29 17.96
CA ILE A 471 -15.90 -9.32 18.18
C ILE A 471 -15.12 -10.63 18.26
N ASP A 472 -15.00 -11.20 19.46
CA ASP A 472 -14.43 -12.53 19.60
C ASP A 472 -15.44 -13.57 19.09
N GLU A 473 -15.42 -13.85 17.78
CA GLU A 473 -16.40 -14.75 17.17
C GLU A 473 -16.27 -16.18 17.69
N CYS A 474 -15.11 -16.53 18.24
CA CYS A 474 -14.85 -17.79 18.92
C CYS A 474 -15.55 -17.91 20.27
N MET A 475 -15.59 -16.83 21.04
CA MET A 475 -16.30 -16.76 22.32
C MET A 475 -17.81 -16.55 22.14
N GLU A 476 -18.22 -15.82 21.10
CA GLU A 476 -19.63 -15.56 20.79
C GLU A 476 -20.33 -16.70 20.03
N GLU A 477 -19.59 -17.71 19.58
CA GLU A 477 -20.06 -18.80 18.72
C GLU A 477 -20.69 -18.26 17.40
N SER A 478 -20.20 -17.13 16.90
CA SER A 478 -20.66 -16.48 15.65
C SER A 478 -19.81 -16.83 14.42
N HIS A 479 -18.82 -17.71 14.58
CA HIS A 479 -17.94 -18.20 13.53
C HIS A 479 -18.54 -19.31 12.66
N ASP A 480 -17.99 -19.51 11.46
CA ASP A 480 -18.33 -20.59 10.51
C ASP A 480 -17.33 -21.77 10.56
N CYS A 481 -16.59 -21.95 11.65
CA CYS A 481 -15.77 -23.15 11.87
C CYS A 481 -16.64 -24.40 12.07
N TYR A 482 -16.23 -25.51 11.46
CA TYR A 482 -16.89 -26.80 11.63
C TYR A 482 -16.52 -27.45 12.97
N ASN A 483 -17.32 -28.44 13.39
CA ASN A 483 -17.12 -29.20 14.63
C ASN A 483 -15.79 -29.96 14.72
N PHE A 484 -15.06 -30.12 13.61
CA PHE A 484 -13.74 -30.73 13.55
C PHE A 484 -12.60 -29.72 13.39
N GLU A 485 -12.89 -28.43 13.54
CA GLU A 485 -11.95 -27.32 13.53
C GLU A 485 -11.98 -26.61 14.89
N ASN A 486 -10.90 -25.92 15.22
CA ASN A 486 -10.83 -25.01 16.35
C ASN A 486 -10.86 -23.58 15.83
N CYS A 487 -11.76 -22.77 16.40
CA CYS A 487 -11.79 -21.33 16.14
C CYS A 487 -10.62 -20.67 16.87
N VAL A 488 -9.87 -19.83 16.16
CA VAL A 488 -8.83 -18.97 16.71
C VAL A 488 -9.20 -17.53 16.40
N ASN A 489 -9.52 -16.78 17.44
CA ASN A 489 -9.86 -15.37 17.31
C ASN A 489 -8.61 -14.57 16.96
N THR A 490 -8.74 -13.60 16.07
CA THR A 490 -7.70 -12.66 15.69
C THR A 490 -8.29 -11.25 15.65
N ASN A 491 -7.48 -10.20 15.69
CA ASN A 491 -8.03 -8.85 15.67
C ASN A 491 -8.85 -8.61 14.38
N GLY A 492 -10.14 -8.36 14.54
CA GLY A 492 -11.12 -8.00 13.53
C GLY A 492 -11.66 -9.14 12.69
N LYS A 493 -11.35 -10.38 13.06
CA LYS A 493 -11.76 -11.59 12.34
C LYS A 493 -11.37 -12.85 13.11
N TYR A 494 -11.93 -13.98 12.73
CA TYR A 494 -11.47 -15.29 13.18
C TYR A 494 -10.82 -16.12 12.06
N ARG A 495 -10.11 -17.17 12.46
CA ARG A 495 -9.69 -18.25 11.54
C ARG A 495 -9.99 -19.63 12.13
N CYS A 496 -10.28 -20.58 11.25
CA CYS A 496 -10.50 -21.98 11.61
C CYS A 496 -9.23 -22.80 11.37
N GLU A 497 -8.71 -23.44 12.41
CA GLU A 497 -7.56 -24.33 12.35
C GLU A 497 -8.00 -25.80 12.52
N PRO A 498 -7.30 -26.78 11.95
CA PRO A 498 -7.65 -28.18 12.14
C PRO A 498 -7.61 -28.55 13.62
N ASN A 499 -8.55 -29.38 14.07
CA ASN A 499 -8.47 -29.95 15.39
C ASN A 499 -7.34 -31.00 15.44
N GLU A 500 -6.22 -30.64 16.07
CA GLU A 500 -5.01 -31.47 16.14
C GLU A 500 -5.21 -32.81 16.86
N ASP A 501 -6.16 -32.91 17.80
CA ASP A 501 -6.47 -34.18 18.47
C ASP A 501 -7.14 -35.16 17.51
N ILE A 502 -8.09 -34.67 16.71
CA ILE A 502 -8.72 -35.45 15.64
C ILE A 502 -7.69 -35.78 14.55
N LEU A 503 -6.84 -34.82 14.18
CA LEU A 503 -5.84 -34.98 13.11
C LEU A 503 -4.79 -36.05 13.45
N ASN A 504 -4.26 -36.03 14.67
CA ASN A 504 -3.20 -36.94 15.09
C ASN A 504 -3.73 -38.27 15.68
N GLY A 505 -5.01 -38.30 16.07
CA GLY A 505 -5.72 -39.49 16.54
C GLY A 505 -6.61 -40.10 15.46
N ASP A 506 -7.86 -39.67 15.43
CA ASP A 506 -8.93 -40.28 14.64
C ASP A 506 -8.63 -40.35 13.13
N CYS A 507 -8.03 -39.31 12.54
CA CYS A 507 -7.62 -39.36 11.13
C CYS A 507 -6.55 -40.43 10.87
N ALA A 508 -5.58 -40.56 11.78
CA ALA A 508 -4.48 -41.52 11.67
C ALA A 508 -4.98 -42.97 11.84
N GLU A 509 -5.95 -43.19 12.72
CA GLU A 509 -6.56 -44.50 12.96
C GLU A 509 -7.55 -44.91 11.85
N ALA A 510 -8.39 -43.97 11.39
CA ALA A 510 -9.39 -44.22 10.35
C ALA A 510 -8.74 -44.52 8.98
N GLY A 511 -7.59 -43.89 8.70
CA GLY A 511 -6.77 -44.20 7.53
C GLY A 511 -7.50 -44.03 6.21
N PHE A 512 -8.22 -42.92 6.02
CA PHE A 512 -8.99 -42.63 4.81
C PHE A 512 -8.10 -42.66 3.55
N ARG A 513 -8.45 -43.52 2.59
CA ARG A 513 -7.63 -43.76 1.38
C ARG A 513 -8.27 -43.19 0.12
N ALA A 514 -8.45 -41.88 0.08
CA ALA A 514 -8.87 -41.20 -1.13
C ALA A 514 -7.80 -41.33 -2.23
N GLN A 515 -8.21 -41.79 -3.41
CA GLN A 515 -7.30 -41.96 -4.51
C GLN A 515 -7.32 -40.75 -5.43
N TRP A 516 -6.30 -39.91 -5.29
CA TRP A 516 -6.07 -38.71 -6.13
C TRP A 516 -5.74 -39.09 -7.58
N LYS A 517 -6.46 -38.51 -8.55
CA LYS A 517 -6.32 -38.84 -9.98
C LYS A 517 -5.55 -37.82 -10.81
N GLY A 518 -5.16 -36.70 -10.21
CA GLY A 518 -4.40 -35.63 -10.86
C GLY A 518 -5.20 -34.35 -11.06
N ARG A 519 -4.62 -33.39 -11.78
CA ARG A 519 -5.07 -31.98 -11.90
C ARG A 519 -5.38 -31.54 -13.34
N THR A 520 -5.73 -32.46 -14.22
CA THR A 520 -5.94 -32.17 -15.67
C THR A 520 -7.26 -32.70 -16.21
N THR A 521 -8.21 -32.94 -15.32
CA THR A 521 -9.47 -33.63 -15.63
C THR A 521 -10.68 -32.70 -15.65
N THR A 522 -10.46 -31.40 -15.45
CA THR A 522 -11.50 -30.37 -15.37
C THR A 522 -11.62 -29.61 -16.69
N LYS A 523 -12.83 -29.27 -17.11
CA LYS A 523 -13.12 -28.50 -18.33
C LYS A 523 -14.27 -27.54 -18.11
N TYR A 524 -14.30 -26.42 -18.83
CA TYR A 524 -15.49 -25.58 -18.88
C TYR A 524 -16.63 -26.26 -19.62
N ILE A 525 -17.81 -26.22 -19.02
CA ILE A 525 -19.11 -26.39 -19.68
C ILE A 525 -19.68 -25.02 -20.01
N TYR A 526 -19.55 -24.09 -19.07
CA TYR A 526 -19.97 -22.69 -19.19
C TYR A 526 -18.96 -21.79 -18.48
N LYS A 527 -18.76 -20.59 -19.03
CA LYS A 527 -17.91 -19.54 -18.48
C LYS A 527 -18.63 -18.21 -18.68
N GLY A 528 -19.08 -17.61 -17.59
CA GLY A 528 -19.61 -16.24 -17.52
C GLY A 528 -18.63 -15.31 -16.80
N GLU A 529 -19.09 -14.10 -16.49
CA GLU A 529 -18.32 -13.10 -15.73
C GLU A 529 -18.35 -13.39 -14.23
N ASP A 530 -19.53 -13.67 -13.67
CA ASP A 530 -19.75 -13.92 -12.24
C ASP A 530 -19.80 -15.41 -11.85
N SER A 531 -19.94 -16.29 -12.85
CA SER A 531 -20.23 -17.71 -12.63
C SER A 531 -19.65 -18.61 -13.69
N VAL A 532 -19.23 -19.81 -13.29
CA VAL A 532 -18.70 -20.85 -14.19
C VAL A 532 -19.32 -22.21 -13.87
N ILE A 533 -19.36 -23.07 -14.89
CA ILE A 533 -19.71 -24.48 -14.72
C ILE A 533 -18.53 -25.32 -15.22
N LEU A 534 -17.96 -26.12 -14.34
CA LEU A 534 -16.82 -26.99 -14.58
C LEU A 534 -17.27 -28.45 -14.61
N ALA A 535 -16.83 -29.23 -15.59
CA ALA A 535 -16.97 -30.69 -15.58
C ALA A 535 -15.68 -31.33 -15.08
N SER A 536 -15.72 -32.04 -13.96
CA SER A 536 -14.61 -32.85 -13.46
C SER A 536 -14.84 -34.34 -13.76
N LYS A 537 -13.87 -34.98 -14.41
CA LYS A 537 -13.99 -36.39 -14.82
C LYS A 537 -13.51 -37.36 -13.75
N PHE A 538 -14.42 -38.20 -13.26
CA PHE A 538 -14.14 -39.34 -12.38
C PHE A 538 -14.08 -40.63 -13.20
N ARG A 539 -12.85 -41.06 -13.55
CA ARG A 539 -12.63 -42.22 -14.43
C ARG A 539 -12.79 -43.54 -13.69
N VAL A 540 -13.43 -44.53 -14.34
CA VAL A 540 -13.52 -45.91 -13.83
C VAL A 540 -12.15 -46.57 -13.79
N LYS A 541 -11.31 -46.32 -14.80
CA LYS A 541 -9.97 -46.90 -14.87
C LYS A 541 -9.11 -46.45 -13.68
N ASN A 542 -8.42 -47.42 -13.09
CA ASN A 542 -7.54 -47.25 -11.93
C ASN A 542 -8.25 -46.74 -10.68
N SER A 543 -9.59 -46.78 -10.58
CA SER A 543 -10.39 -46.28 -9.44
C SER A 543 -10.66 -47.37 -8.39
N PRO A 544 -10.72 -47.03 -7.08
CA PRO A 544 -11.11 -47.98 -6.03
C PRO A 544 -12.56 -48.45 -6.17
N VAL A 545 -13.41 -47.65 -6.81
CA VAL A 545 -14.83 -47.94 -7.10
C VAL A 545 -15.17 -47.59 -8.52
N ASN A 546 -16.24 -48.17 -9.06
CA ASN A 546 -16.76 -47.79 -10.36
C ASN A 546 -17.79 -46.66 -10.18
N PRO A 547 -17.44 -45.38 -10.47
CA PRO A 547 -18.34 -44.24 -10.28
C PRO A 547 -19.61 -44.28 -11.15
N ARG A 548 -19.78 -45.29 -12.02
CA ARG A 548 -21.00 -45.46 -12.84
C ARG A 548 -21.97 -46.49 -12.28
N THR A 549 -21.50 -47.40 -11.45
CA THR A 549 -22.29 -48.52 -10.91
C THR A 549 -22.35 -48.51 -9.40
N ASP A 550 -21.40 -47.87 -8.74
CA ASP A 550 -21.22 -47.88 -7.31
C ASP A 550 -21.37 -46.45 -6.79
N LYS A 551 -21.97 -46.30 -5.60
CA LYS A 551 -21.92 -45.04 -4.87
C LYS A 551 -20.48 -44.75 -4.44
N TYR A 552 -20.11 -43.48 -4.36
CA TYR A 552 -18.76 -43.06 -3.99
C TYR A 552 -18.76 -41.73 -3.24
N GLN A 553 -17.65 -41.47 -2.54
CA GLN A 553 -17.30 -40.17 -1.99
C GLN A 553 -16.24 -39.53 -2.88
N GLY A 554 -16.47 -38.28 -3.26
CA GLY A 554 -15.61 -37.50 -4.14
C GLY A 554 -15.03 -36.28 -3.43
N PHE A 555 -13.88 -35.82 -3.93
CA PHE A 555 -13.21 -34.62 -3.46
C PHE A 555 -12.75 -33.81 -4.66
N ILE A 556 -12.84 -32.49 -4.54
CA ILE A 556 -12.28 -31.53 -5.48
C ILE A 556 -11.46 -30.51 -4.68
N THR A 557 -10.23 -30.24 -5.09
CA THR A 557 -9.36 -29.26 -4.41
C THR A 557 -8.54 -28.43 -5.40
N TRP A 558 -8.31 -27.17 -5.05
CA TRP A 558 -7.44 -26.23 -5.74
C TRP A 558 -6.28 -25.81 -4.83
N THR A 559 -5.12 -25.52 -5.40
CA THR A 559 -3.89 -25.24 -4.65
C THR A 559 -3.50 -23.77 -4.74
N LYS A 560 -2.95 -23.21 -3.66
CA LYS A 560 -2.58 -21.77 -3.54
C LYS A 560 -1.59 -21.35 -4.62
N ASP A 561 -0.67 -22.23 -4.99
CA ASP A 561 0.37 -21.98 -6.01
C ASP A 561 -0.17 -21.69 -7.43
N VAL A 562 -1.43 -21.99 -7.70
CA VAL A 562 -2.10 -21.67 -8.98
C VAL A 562 -3.25 -20.69 -8.78
N CYS A 563 -4.04 -20.87 -7.72
CA CYS A 563 -5.28 -20.14 -7.51
C CYS A 563 -5.17 -18.91 -6.61
N GLY A 564 -4.03 -18.74 -5.91
CA GLY A 564 -3.89 -17.71 -4.89
C GLY A 564 -4.61 -18.05 -3.59
N ALA A 565 -4.38 -17.25 -2.55
CA ALA A 565 -5.08 -17.41 -1.28
C ALA A 565 -6.52 -16.87 -1.36
N ASP A 566 -6.75 -15.83 -2.15
CA ASP A 566 -8.05 -15.15 -2.26
C ASP A 566 -9.17 -16.10 -2.70
N PHE A 567 -8.99 -16.80 -3.82
CA PHE A 567 -9.96 -17.80 -4.30
C PHE A 567 -10.30 -18.85 -3.22
N LEU A 568 -9.27 -19.36 -2.53
CA LEU A 568 -9.43 -20.42 -1.54
C LEU A 568 -10.16 -19.95 -0.28
N LYS A 569 -9.86 -18.72 0.18
CA LYS A 569 -10.54 -18.09 1.32
C LYS A 569 -11.99 -17.77 0.98
N LYS A 570 -12.26 -17.21 -0.20
CA LYS A 570 -13.62 -16.88 -0.66
C LYS A 570 -14.50 -18.10 -0.89
N MET A 571 -13.92 -19.24 -1.31
CA MET A 571 -14.67 -20.51 -1.30
C MET A 571 -15.08 -20.91 0.11
N ARG A 572 -14.21 -20.68 1.10
CA ARG A 572 -14.50 -21.05 2.49
C ARG A 572 -15.53 -20.12 3.14
N SER A 573 -15.45 -18.81 2.89
CA SER A 573 -16.44 -17.83 3.38
C SER A 573 -17.81 -17.96 2.70
N GLY A 574 -17.89 -18.70 1.58
CA GLY A 574 -19.11 -18.84 0.79
C GLY A 574 -19.34 -17.69 -0.19
N GLU A 575 -18.46 -16.69 -0.23
CA GLU A 575 -18.47 -15.65 -1.27
C GLU A 575 -18.31 -16.24 -2.67
N VAL A 576 -17.47 -17.27 -2.79
CA VAL A 576 -17.47 -18.18 -3.93
C VAL A 576 -18.36 -19.38 -3.60
N GLY A 577 -19.62 -19.30 -4.02
CA GLY A 577 -20.58 -20.37 -3.81
C GLY A 577 -20.23 -21.62 -4.63
N VAL A 578 -20.33 -22.79 -4.01
CA VAL A 578 -20.12 -24.10 -4.63
C VAL A 578 -21.42 -24.88 -4.67
N SER A 579 -21.79 -25.41 -5.84
CA SER A 579 -22.89 -26.37 -5.96
C SER A 579 -22.60 -27.42 -7.01
N LEU A 580 -23.29 -28.55 -6.90
CA LEU A 580 -23.16 -29.68 -7.82
C LEU A 580 -24.44 -29.85 -8.62
N VAL A 581 -24.28 -30.12 -9.91
CA VAL A 581 -25.42 -30.28 -10.83
C VAL A 581 -25.27 -31.57 -11.62
N ASP A 582 -26.36 -32.33 -11.68
CA ASP A 582 -26.57 -33.38 -12.67
C ASP A 582 -28.01 -33.26 -13.20
N THR A 583 -28.39 -34.23 -14.01
CA THR A 583 -29.69 -34.37 -14.63
C THR A 583 -30.79 -34.67 -13.62
N GLU A 584 -30.43 -35.31 -12.51
CA GLU A 584 -31.26 -35.48 -11.32
C GLU A 584 -30.41 -35.10 -10.11
N ASP A 585 -31.04 -34.76 -8.99
CA ASP A 585 -30.35 -34.42 -7.76
C ASP A 585 -29.79 -35.70 -7.11
N ILE A 586 -28.53 -36.02 -7.43
CA ILE A 586 -27.84 -37.26 -7.02
C ILE A 586 -26.54 -37.01 -6.27
N TYR A 587 -26.11 -35.74 -6.15
CA TYR A 587 -24.90 -35.36 -5.44
C TYR A 587 -25.26 -34.52 -4.22
N ALA A 588 -24.80 -34.94 -3.05
CA ALA A 588 -24.87 -34.11 -1.85
C ALA A 588 -23.49 -33.51 -1.58
N LEU A 589 -23.41 -32.19 -1.51
CA LEU A 589 -22.21 -31.49 -1.05
C LEU A 589 -22.06 -31.72 0.46
N ASN A 590 -20.87 -32.07 0.91
CA ASN A 590 -20.57 -32.26 2.33
C ASN A 590 -20.00 -30.95 2.91
N PHE A 591 -18.68 -30.84 3.03
CA PHE A 591 -17.99 -29.71 3.66
C PHE A 591 -17.01 -29.04 2.70
N VAL A 592 -16.88 -27.72 2.81
CA VAL A 592 -15.85 -26.91 2.13
C VAL A 592 -14.73 -26.61 3.10
N TYR A 593 -13.55 -27.14 2.83
CA TYR A 593 -12.42 -27.11 3.76
C TYR A 593 -11.24 -26.33 3.19
N PHE A 594 -10.57 -25.58 4.06
CA PHE A 594 -9.37 -24.80 3.75
C PHE A 594 -8.20 -25.31 4.59
N LYS A 595 -7.15 -25.77 3.92
CA LYS A 595 -5.89 -26.18 4.52
C LYS A 595 -4.89 -25.04 4.44
N ASN A 596 -4.35 -24.62 5.59
CA ASN A 596 -3.28 -23.64 5.66
C ASN A 596 -1.92 -24.30 6.03
N ASP A 597 -1.09 -24.60 5.03
CA ASP A 597 0.20 -25.31 5.19
C ASP A 597 1.29 -24.64 4.32
N GLY A 598 1.36 -23.30 4.41
CA GLY A 598 2.30 -22.47 3.66
C GLY A 598 2.27 -22.74 2.14
N ARG A 599 3.37 -23.28 1.60
CA ARG A 599 3.46 -23.61 0.17
C ARG A 599 2.53 -24.74 -0.29
N TYR A 600 1.93 -25.50 0.64
CA TYR A 600 1.01 -26.60 0.35
C TYR A 600 -0.45 -26.25 0.62
N THR A 601 -0.74 -24.98 0.92
CA THR A 601 -2.10 -24.48 1.14
C THR A 601 -2.99 -24.84 -0.04
N MET A 602 -4.18 -25.34 0.28
CA MET A 602 -5.19 -25.75 -0.69
C MET A 602 -6.58 -25.63 -0.08
N GLY A 603 -7.57 -25.43 -0.92
CA GLY A 603 -8.97 -25.36 -0.53
C GLY A 603 -9.81 -26.23 -1.45
N GLY A 604 -10.91 -26.76 -0.94
CA GLY A 604 -11.75 -27.65 -1.72
C GLY A 604 -12.93 -28.15 -0.93
N PHE A 605 -13.59 -29.16 -1.47
CA PHE A 605 -14.79 -29.73 -0.86
C PHE A 605 -14.88 -31.22 -1.11
N SER A 606 -15.68 -31.89 -0.28
CA SER A 606 -16.09 -33.27 -0.51
C SER A 606 -17.59 -33.35 -0.84
N PHE A 607 -17.99 -34.45 -1.47
CA PHE A 607 -19.38 -34.71 -1.83
C PHE A 607 -19.63 -36.20 -1.93
N GLU A 608 -20.90 -36.60 -1.84
CA GLU A 608 -21.31 -37.99 -2.03
C GLU A 608 -22.27 -38.18 -3.20
N LEU A 609 -22.12 -39.31 -3.90
CA LEU A 609 -23.13 -39.79 -4.84
C LEU A 609 -24.20 -40.57 -4.07
N THR A 610 -25.38 -39.96 -3.90
CA THR A 610 -26.47 -40.51 -3.07
C THR A 610 -27.19 -41.68 -3.74
N GLN A 611 -27.20 -41.75 -5.07
CA GLN A 611 -27.85 -42.82 -5.84
C GLN A 611 -27.26 -43.01 -7.23
N VAL A 612 -27.34 -44.24 -7.74
CA VAL A 612 -26.93 -44.58 -9.12
C VAL A 612 -28.18 -44.66 -9.99
N ILE A 613 -28.38 -43.65 -10.85
CA ILE A 613 -29.55 -43.56 -11.73
C ILE A 613 -29.27 -44.12 -13.13
N GLN A 614 -30.12 -43.91 -14.13
CA GLN A 614 -29.83 -44.27 -15.55
C GLN A 614 -29.40 -43.07 -16.40
N LYS A 615 -29.83 -41.87 -16.02
CA LYS A 615 -29.62 -40.63 -16.76
C LYS A 615 -28.65 -39.72 -16.00
N ASP A 616 -27.37 -40.05 -16.08
CA ASP A 616 -26.33 -39.37 -15.31
C ASP A 616 -25.16 -39.03 -16.26
N LEU A 617 -24.63 -37.81 -16.13
CA LEU A 617 -23.75 -37.23 -17.13
C LEU A 617 -22.34 -37.86 -17.11
N PRO A 618 -21.73 -38.16 -18.28
CA PRO A 618 -22.30 -38.00 -19.61
C PRO A 618 -23.14 -39.22 -20.00
N TRP A 619 -24.33 -38.98 -20.56
CA TRP A 619 -25.22 -40.01 -21.10
C TRP A 619 -25.68 -39.65 -22.53
N THR A 620 -26.17 -40.64 -23.26
CA THR A 620 -26.67 -40.48 -24.64
C THR A 620 -27.97 -41.28 -24.82
N PHE A 621 -28.83 -40.88 -25.75
CA PHE A 621 -29.97 -41.72 -26.14
C PHE A 621 -29.57 -42.72 -27.22
N LYS A 622 -29.80 -44.01 -26.96
CA LYS A 622 -29.73 -45.07 -27.97
C LYS A 622 -31.11 -45.70 -28.10
N SER A 623 -31.72 -45.59 -29.28
CA SER A 623 -33.07 -46.11 -29.55
C SER A 623 -34.13 -45.62 -28.56
N GLY A 624 -34.04 -44.35 -28.12
CA GLY A 624 -34.97 -43.74 -27.16
C GLY A 624 -34.70 -44.12 -25.69
N VAL A 625 -33.69 -44.95 -25.41
CA VAL A 625 -33.31 -45.33 -24.05
C VAL A 625 -32.06 -44.54 -23.62
N PRO A 626 -32.06 -43.87 -22.46
CA PRO A 626 -30.87 -43.22 -21.93
C PRO A 626 -29.81 -44.29 -21.63
N THR A 627 -28.60 -44.09 -22.15
CA THR A 627 -27.45 -44.97 -21.99
C THR A 627 -26.27 -44.16 -21.47
N LYS A 628 -25.77 -44.51 -20.29
CA LYS A 628 -24.59 -43.85 -19.70
C LYS A 628 -23.30 -44.19 -20.43
N ASN A 629 -22.34 -43.27 -20.37
CA ASN A 629 -20.95 -43.60 -20.60
C ASN A 629 -20.42 -44.42 -19.41
N MET A 630 -19.90 -45.62 -19.68
CA MET A 630 -19.34 -46.51 -18.66
C MET A 630 -17.84 -46.29 -18.40
N GLY A 631 -17.22 -45.30 -19.02
CA GLY A 631 -15.77 -45.03 -18.88
C GLY A 631 -15.42 -43.98 -17.81
N SER A 632 -16.31 -43.03 -17.56
CA SER A 632 -16.16 -41.99 -16.54
C SER A 632 -17.51 -41.38 -16.21
N ASP A 633 -17.56 -40.81 -15.02
CA ASP A 633 -18.59 -39.91 -14.54
C ASP A 633 -18.10 -38.45 -14.73
N ASP A 634 -18.99 -37.54 -15.08
CA ASP A 634 -18.70 -36.13 -15.30
C ASP A 634 -19.49 -35.29 -14.29
N VAL A 635 -18.87 -35.03 -13.13
CA VAL A 635 -19.46 -34.23 -12.06
C VAL A 635 -19.38 -32.76 -12.46
N GLN A 636 -20.53 -32.09 -12.55
CA GLN A 636 -20.58 -30.66 -12.88
C GLN A 636 -20.61 -29.82 -11.61
N ILE A 637 -19.65 -28.91 -11.53
CA ILE A 637 -19.43 -28.01 -10.39
C ILE A 637 -19.80 -26.62 -10.87
N VAL A 638 -20.76 -26.01 -10.21
CA VAL A 638 -21.11 -24.61 -10.44
C VAL A 638 -20.39 -23.79 -9.38
N LEU A 639 -19.60 -22.82 -9.84
CA LEU A 639 -18.99 -21.81 -8.99
C LEU A 639 -19.65 -20.45 -9.31
N THR A 640 -20.06 -19.73 -8.28
CA THR A 640 -20.67 -18.40 -8.37
C THR A 640 -19.83 -17.39 -7.58
N GLY A 641 -19.93 -16.09 -7.87
CA GLY A 641 -19.11 -15.06 -7.21
C GLY A 641 -17.66 -15.06 -7.66
N ILE A 642 -17.38 -15.59 -8.86
CA ILE A 642 -16.02 -15.70 -9.42
C ILE A 642 -15.47 -14.32 -9.82
N ASP A 643 -16.35 -13.37 -10.15
CA ASP A 643 -16.03 -11.96 -10.40
C ASP A 643 -15.42 -11.25 -9.19
N LYS A 644 -15.69 -11.75 -7.98
CA LYS A 644 -15.14 -11.22 -6.74
C LYS A 644 -13.71 -11.69 -6.47
N VAL A 645 -13.20 -12.65 -7.24
CA VAL A 645 -11.92 -13.30 -6.96
C VAL A 645 -10.78 -12.60 -7.71
N GLN A 646 -9.74 -12.25 -6.96
CA GLN A 646 -8.47 -11.81 -7.50
C GLN A 646 -7.58 -13.03 -7.74
N PHE A 647 -7.54 -13.49 -8.99
CA PHE A 647 -6.66 -14.59 -9.39
C PHE A 647 -5.22 -14.12 -9.57
N LEU A 648 -4.25 -15.02 -9.37
CA LEU A 648 -2.83 -14.72 -9.61
C LEU A 648 -2.60 -14.33 -11.08
N ASP A 649 -2.17 -13.10 -11.36
CA ASP A 649 -2.01 -12.58 -12.73
C ASP A 649 -1.16 -13.48 -13.63
N ALA A 650 -0.04 -14.00 -13.09
CA ALA A 650 0.88 -14.86 -13.84
C ALA A 650 0.30 -16.23 -14.24
N LYS A 651 -0.81 -16.67 -13.63
CA LYS A 651 -1.47 -17.96 -13.87
C LYS A 651 -2.87 -17.79 -14.45
N GLY A 652 -3.56 -16.73 -14.05
CA GLY A 652 -4.91 -16.40 -14.45
C GLY A 652 -5.97 -17.37 -13.93
N MET A 653 -7.22 -16.96 -14.08
CA MET A 653 -8.40 -17.73 -13.69
C MET A 653 -8.46 -19.11 -14.36
N ASP A 654 -8.15 -19.20 -15.66
CA ASP A 654 -8.30 -20.44 -16.42
C ASP A 654 -7.35 -21.54 -15.96
N TRP A 655 -6.11 -21.19 -15.64
CA TRP A 655 -5.16 -22.16 -15.08
C TRP A 655 -5.66 -22.64 -13.71
N CYS A 656 -6.10 -21.73 -12.85
CA CYS A 656 -6.68 -22.09 -11.57
C CYS A 656 -7.85 -23.07 -11.72
N LEU A 657 -8.92 -22.65 -12.40
CA LEU A 657 -10.18 -23.40 -12.43
C LEU A 657 -10.06 -24.74 -13.16
N LEU A 658 -9.25 -24.82 -14.21
CA LEU A 658 -9.07 -26.04 -15.00
C LEU A 658 -8.05 -27.03 -14.41
N THR A 659 -7.34 -26.65 -13.34
CA THR A 659 -6.35 -27.53 -12.69
C THR A 659 -6.77 -28.04 -11.31
N ALA A 660 -8.08 -28.03 -11.03
CA ALA A 660 -8.65 -28.71 -9.87
C ALA A 660 -8.19 -30.17 -9.79
N ALA A 661 -7.72 -30.59 -8.62
CA ALA A 661 -7.42 -31.99 -8.34
C ALA A 661 -8.71 -32.70 -7.91
N ASN A 662 -8.91 -33.93 -8.39
CA ASN A 662 -9.99 -34.77 -7.87
C ASN A 662 -9.46 -36.06 -7.21
N ALA A 663 -10.22 -36.54 -6.24
CA ALA A 663 -10.01 -37.82 -5.58
C ALA A 663 -11.33 -38.54 -5.37
N ILE A 664 -11.25 -39.87 -5.32
CA ILE A 664 -12.42 -40.73 -5.12
C ILE A 664 -12.11 -41.81 -4.09
N MET A 665 -13.11 -42.14 -3.28
CA MET A 665 -13.08 -43.27 -2.36
C MET A 665 -14.44 -43.99 -2.36
N PRO A 666 -14.51 -45.23 -1.85
CA PRO A 666 -15.77 -45.94 -1.73
C PRO A 666 -16.82 -45.15 -0.93
N ALA A 667 -18.10 -45.35 -1.23
CA ALA A 667 -19.14 -44.85 -0.34
C ALA A 667 -19.11 -45.61 0.99
N GLY A 668 -19.49 -44.92 2.04
CA GLY A 668 -19.58 -45.42 3.40
C GLY A 668 -20.10 -44.33 4.32
N ASP A 669 -20.46 -44.72 5.53
CA ASP A 669 -20.85 -43.80 6.58
C ASP A 669 -19.57 -43.25 7.21
N TYR A 670 -19.11 -42.11 6.70
CA TYR A 670 -17.90 -41.44 7.18
C TYR A 670 -18.23 -40.37 8.21
N PRO A 671 -17.35 -40.15 9.19
CA PRO A 671 -17.51 -39.05 10.13
C PRO A 671 -17.29 -37.69 9.44
N ASP A 672 -17.85 -36.63 10.02
CA ASP A 672 -17.81 -35.26 9.45
C ASP A 672 -16.36 -34.78 9.17
N PHE A 673 -15.42 -35.16 10.05
CA PHE A 673 -14.00 -34.81 9.95
C PHE A 673 -13.25 -35.47 8.78
N MET A 674 -13.88 -36.39 8.05
CA MET A 674 -13.25 -37.10 6.93
C MET A 674 -12.70 -36.13 5.87
N THR A 675 -13.42 -35.04 5.58
CA THR A 675 -13.00 -34.03 4.61
C THR A 675 -11.69 -33.38 5.01
N MET A 676 -11.59 -32.93 6.27
CA MET A 676 -10.36 -32.40 6.85
C MET A 676 -9.22 -33.42 6.74
N CYS A 677 -9.41 -34.65 7.22
CA CYS A 677 -8.35 -35.66 7.22
C CYS A 677 -7.79 -35.94 5.82
N VAL A 678 -8.66 -36.04 4.81
CA VAL A 678 -8.24 -36.36 3.44
C VAL A 678 -7.46 -35.21 2.81
N ILE A 679 -7.88 -33.97 3.06
CA ILE A 679 -7.23 -32.77 2.51
C ILE A 679 -5.93 -32.47 3.27
N GLU A 680 -5.93 -32.56 4.60
CA GLU A 680 -4.74 -32.39 5.43
C GLU A 680 -3.67 -33.44 5.13
N GLY A 681 -4.07 -34.69 4.90
CA GLY A 681 -3.17 -35.77 4.50
C GLY A 681 -2.56 -35.59 3.10
N LYS A 682 -3.00 -34.60 2.31
CA LYS A 682 -2.53 -34.37 0.94
C LYS A 682 -1.52 -33.22 0.88
N LYS A 683 -0.40 -33.47 0.17
CA LYS A 683 0.54 -32.45 -0.30
C LYS A 683 0.73 -32.53 -1.81
N PHE A 684 0.65 -31.39 -2.49
CA PHE A 684 0.95 -31.24 -3.91
C PHE A 684 2.29 -30.51 -4.07
N TRP A 685 3.31 -31.22 -4.52
CA TRP A 685 4.70 -30.76 -4.46
C TRP A 685 5.14 -29.84 -5.62
N LYS A 686 4.32 -29.71 -6.66
CA LYS A 686 4.63 -28.94 -7.87
C LYS A 686 3.35 -28.36 -8.45
N ALA A 687 3.41 -27.18 -9.06
CA ALA A 687 2.31 -26.67 -9.86
C ALA A 687 2.01 -27.62 -11.05
N PRO A 688 0.73 -27.80 -11.43
CA PRO A 688 0.36 -28.47 -12.67
C PRO A 688 0.79 -27.62 -13.87
N ALA A 689 1.02 -28.26 -15.02
CA ALA A 689 1.27 -27.52 -16.27
C ALA A 689 0.05 -26.66 -16.63
N ASP A 690 0.30 -25.52 -17.27
CA ASP A 690 -0.76 -24.66 -17.80
C ASP A 690 -1.58 -25.47 -18.82
N PRO A 691 -2.90 -25.59 -18.64
CA PRO A 691 -3.76 -26.32 -19.56
C PRO A 691 -3.82 -25.72 -20.97
N ASN A 692 -3.37 -24.47 -21.14
CA ASN A 692 -3.35 -23.74 -22.41
C ASN A 692 -1.94 -23.62 -23.04
N ALA A 693 -0.89 -24.16 -22.41
CA ALA A 693 0.50 -24.08 -22.90
C ALA A 693 0.88 -25.12 -23.97
#